data_AF-A0AAN9VFY7-F1
#
_entry.id   AF-A0AAN9VFY7-F1
#
_cell.length_a   1.000
_cell.length_b   1.000
_cell.length_c   1.000
_cell.angle_alpha   90.00
_cell.angle_beta   90.00
_cell.angle_gamma   90.00
#
_symmetry.space_group_name_H-M   'P 1'
#
loop_
_entity.id
_entity.type
_entity.pdbx_description
1 polymer ?
#
loop_
_entity_poly.entity_id
_entity_poly.type
_entity_poly.pdbx_seq_one_letter_code
_entity_poly.pdbx_strand_id
1 'polypeptide(L)'
;MNVEENVDCVVWFNCLGEDNLKDNRLGNSFLKNDGIRLLFDQDVGKCLYRVKLFGRTYNRDCPLLEDNIFHWCLKKYLSIYHNASRMNKRIYDPGDNEFKNKNYSHLRKEICELMNYICSFLANPWNEESFWLCNTKTLNSLHNQLSSFWAHVKKLSDLSEFTFYSGSVMDNECTHASFHLVHLSLDLLWYRLCILFRLEQLVKLDELQGVSYDVHEEMKQYIQLIFEDLFSLAISRFEKLSPKEIKKKSPFRCTCVKEMWLLIQLFVDKHNNTSHQNEFWSLLNTLCTRLLHSSSNVVQKNGVFNNLTCTNPVLFSFWILFHLGQLYMYGERGEYMGSSSSRMVSNYTLLDELLKFLLSVDIVSEAQLRSCIPFITDIVIDLWPPKRDPVCKLWEHFHHRLNGCFFLPGASTDTIAIPCSSGAEMLLLVQNIMDLPTNSGLQQRNSFYLFLRLLGVFLSKNPSQRPNIEGRIFSKFSQTKMQSLKEMGIFNFGILCLCMALSGHAKEVGDKMQYLLNWCNPQSVDLCRHLMIWRAQLALLQLYIEKEMDITEASALFMEDVNHVSRSRSNDSVSLFNLLARGLKDITTTSKNLDYSEHILIGSWISSYMRMTADPALLIDTLLEIMKKILTLSKNVGMIEYDAPNTHLSKMYLALCKHLLPYIKEKFANSDTNFPSCQVADLAVKMTLLALNRTNVGVAGTSVPHLFESFTVNAHPLNSDLSIKYVCVLLQEEGILSELMDTYINYEVLIIQTWIRSSVYVFEENSQHKLSKLTNIVWQMPSFRALCQEASIDIKGLAKPGDMFILGLGRVFLKKVTLEERTQFREQCLLYLTPVVKSFERLLRNKGVNQNILCRIYEVASLLILHCGTIIYSKSQPYCIFNSLINSLLLPVALFKPGAEMPSSMLYAVRRTFPVFVKGIVKLNGASGNSLISTIKNLVVRYFPRLVGKVSVTSQECKSEAPLGHSLLLCFDDSDKDVSECVLEIISQTFLKVGDPQCVNTLMFLLELLQAKNFNKKIVEMFIDMSLARILEIIILSDSSMLSARRQAVHLLNEILLNKINDSPCLRQSFWSVLWALIERHMVLHSVNIMSLLSKICKVSPIMIIDGLPQIKDMIKSPELFHRSNVAKNVRFGVENIEKLLSLSKQNEQS
;
A
#
# COMPACT_ATOMS: atom_id res chain seq x y z
N MET A 1 -88.87 -22.38 -28.43
CA MET A 1 -88.55 -20.94 -28.54
C MET A 1 -87.22 -20.72 -27.85
N ASN A 2 -86.24 -20.26 -28.63
CA ASN A 2 -84.94 -19.70 -28.29
C ASN A 2 -84.07 -20.44 -27.26
N VAL A 3 -83.35 -21.45 -27.74
CA VAL A 3 -82.04 -21.80 -27.20
C VAL A 3 -81.02 -21.40 -28.27
N GLU A 4 -80.60 -20.13 -28.23
CA GLU A 4 -79.36 -19.70 -28.87
C GLU A 4 -78.20 -20.17 -27.97
N GLU A 5 -77.86 -21.44 -28.05
CA GLU A 5 -76.53 -21.89 -27.62
C GLU A 5 -75.53 -21.48 -28.72
N ASN A 6 -75.05 -20.23 -28.63
CA ASN A 6 -73.85 -19.81 -29.34
C ASN A 6 -72.66 -20.59 -28.79
N VAL A 7 -72.32 -21.73 -29.42
CA VAL A 7 -70.96 -22.27 -29.35
C VAL A 7 -70.14 -21.59 -30.47
N ASP A 8 -69.91 -20.30 -30.27
CA ASP A 8 -69.05 -19.45 -31.10
C ASP A 8 -67.62 -19.50 -30.54
N CYS A 9 -66.87 -20.59 -30.77
CA CYS A 9 -65.44 -20.62 -30.45
C CYS A 9 -64.62 -21.11 -31.65
N VAL A 10 -64.51 -20.25 -32.66
CA VAL A 10 -63.48 -20.38 -33.70
C VAL A 10 -62.14 -20.12 -33.02
N VAL A 11 -61.28 -21.13 -32.95
CA VAL A 11 -59.95 -21.00 -32.34
C VAL A 11 -58.96 -20.56 -33.43
N TRP A 12 -58.28 -19.44 -33.23
CA TRP A 12 -57.30 -18.86 -34.16
C TRP A 12 -56.23 -18.10 -33.40
N PHE A 13 -55.06 -17.91 -34.01
CA PHE A 13 -53.93 -17.28 -33.33
C PHE A 13 -54.24 -15.82 -32.97
N ASN A 14 -53.96 -15.44 -31.72
CA ASN A 14 -54.11 -14.07 -31.23
C ASN A 14 -52.73 -13.44 -30.95
N CYS A 15 -52.41 -12.36 -31.65
CA CYS A 15 -51.06 -11.80 -31.68
C CYS A 15 -50.90 -10.63 -30.71
N LEU A 16 -49.95 -10.74 -29.78
CA LEU A 16 -49.60 -9.66 -28.84
C LEU A 16 -48.41 -8.82 -29.33
N GLY A 17 -47.99 -9.00 -30.58
CA GLY A 17 -46.81 -8.35 -31.17
C GLY A 17 -45.52 -9.15 -30.98
N GLU A 18 -44.39 -8.45 -31.01
CA GLU A 18 -43.04 -9.04 -30.90
C GLU A 18 -42.86 -9.77 -29.55
N ASP A 19 -42.30 -10.97 -29.59
CA ASP A 19 -42.08 -11.76 -28.37
C ASP A 19 -41.06 -11.07 -27.45
N ASN A 20 -41.47 -10.85 -26.21
CA ASN A 20 -40.65 -10.22 -25.18
C ASN A 20 -40.14 -11.29 -24.21
N LEU A 21 -38.82 -11.48 -24.12
CA LEU A 21 -38.19 -12.45 -23.21
C LEU A 21 -38.50 -12.22 -21.73
N LYS A 22 -38.99 -11.02 -21.35
CA LYS A 22 -39.40 -10.72 -19.97
C LYS A 22 -40.86 -11.08 -19.69
N ASP A 23 -41.65 -11.32 -20.73
CA ASP A 23 -43.07 -11.69 -20.59
C ASP A 23 -43.24 -13.20 -20.81
N ASN A 24 -43.48 -13.90 -19.70
CA ASN A 24 -43.72 -15.33 -19.69
C ASN A 24 -45.19 -15.70 -19.92
N ARG A 25 -46.07 -14.72 -20.21
CA ARG A 25 -47.50 -14.97 -20.41
C ARG A 25 -47.79 -15.06 -21.92
N LEU A 26 -48.60 -16.06 -22.30
CA LEU A 26 -49.11 -16.17 -23.67
C LEU A 26 -50.39 -15.32 -23.91
N GLY A 27 -50.94 -14.62 -22.91
CA GLY A 27 -52.18 -13.84 -23.02
C GLY A 27 -53.44 -14.71 -23.28
N ASN A 28 -54.42 -14.20 -24.05
CA ASN A 28 -55.57 -14.95 -24.61
C ASN A 28 -55.13 -15.73 -25.86
N SER A 29 -54.28 -16.72 -25.63
CA SER A 29 -53.54 -17.43 -26.69
C SER A 29 -54.36 -18.55 -27.32
N PHE A 30 -53.93 -19.06 -28.48
CA PHE A 30 -54.56 -20.19 -29.16
C PHE A 30 -54.63 -21.44 -28.25
N LEU A 31 -53.55 -21.73 -27.53
CA LEU A 31 -53.44 -22.82 -26.56
C LEU A 31 -54.42 -22.67 -25.39
N LYS A 32 -54.57 -21.47 -24.83
CA LYS A 32 -55.48 -21.23 -23.70
C LYS A 32 -56.95 -21.30 -24.09
N ASN A 33 -57.28 -21.03 -25.35
CA ASN A 33 -58.60 -21.24 -25.92
C ASN A 33 -58.81 -22.69 -26.37
N ASP A 34 -58.19 -23.65 -25.67
CA ASP A 34 -58.28 -25.09 -25.91
C ASP A 34 -57.86 -25.55 -27.33
N GLY A 35 -56.98 -24.82 -28.02
CA GLY A 35 -56.56 -25.15 -29.38
C GLY A 35 -55.91 -26.53 -29.57
N ILE A 36 -55.43 -27.17 -28.49
CA ILE A 36 -54.94 -28.56 -28.49
C ILE A 36 -56.08 -29.58 -28.45
N ARG A 37 -57.28 -29.24 -27.94
CA ARG A 37 -58.45 -30.15 -27.95
C ARG A 37 -58.82 -30.58 -29.36
N LEU A 38 -58.57 -29.75 -30.37
CA LEU A 38 -58.74 -30.08 -31.79
C LEU A 38 -58.08 -31.41 -32.18
N LEU A 39 -57.01 -31.82 -31.48
CA LEU A 39 -56.29 -33.08 -31.72
C LEU A 39 -56.71 -34.23 -30.80
N PHE A 40 -56.87 -34.00 -29.49
CA PHE A 40 -56.92 -35.11 -28.52
C PHE A 40 -58.29 -35.34 -27.87
N ASP A 41 -59.23 -34.40 -28.00
CA ASP A 41 -60.57 -34.58 -27.45
C ASP A 41 -61.47 -35.28 -28.48
N GLN A 42 -62.32 -36.21 -28.04
CA GLN A 42 -63.36 -36.83 -28.89
C GLN A 42 -64.66 -36.00 -28.87
N ASP A 43 -64.82 -35.15 -27.85
CA ASP A 43 -65.97 -34.25 -27.64
C ASP A 43 -65.70 -32.83 -28.18
N VAL A 44 -65.00 -32.68 -29.32
CA VAL A 44 -64.79 -31.37 -29.97
C VAL A 44 -66.10 -30.89 -30.58
N GLY A 45 -66.99 -30.36 -29.73
CA GLY A 45 -68.27 -29.79 -30.10
C GLY A 45 -69.26 -30.81 -30.66
N LYS A 46 -70.46 -30.88 -30.09
CA LYS A 46 -71.59 -31.45 -30.83
C LYS A 46 -71.73 -30.66 -32.12
N CYS A 47 -71.34 -31.24 -33.27
CA CYS A 47 -71.58 -30.63 -34.57
C CYS A 47 -73.08 -30.30 -34.66
N LEU A 48 -73.40 -29.00 -34.62
CA LEU A 48 -74.77 -28.51 -34.69
C LEU A 48 -75.43 -29.07 -35.96
N TYR A 49 -76.73 -29.41 -35.87
CA TYR A 49 -77.50 -29.88 -37.03
C TYR A 49 -77.44 -28.90 -38.21
N ARG A 50 -77.18 -27.61 -37.94
CA ARG A 50 -76.93 -26.56 -38.92
C ARG A 50 -75.62 -25.81 -38.63
N VAL A 51 -74.80 -25.62 -39.66
CA VAL A 51 -73.53 -24.88 -39.61
C VAL A 51 -73.61 -23.69 -40.55
N LYS A 52 -73.15 -22.51 -40.10
CA LYS A 52 -73.09 -21.31 -40.95
C LYS A 52 -71.67 -21.13 -41.47
N LEU A 53 -71.46 -21.27 -42.78
CA LEU A 53 -70.17 -21.10 -43.45
C LEU A 53 -70.29 -20.07 -44.57
N PHE A 54 -69.37 -19.11 -44.62
CA PHE A 54 -69.36 -18.03 -45.62
C PHE A 54 -70.70 -17.28 -45.74
N GLY A 55 -71.41 -17.11 -44.63
CA GLY A 55 -72.71 -16.45 -44.56
C GLY A 55 -73.92 -17.30 -44.97
N ARG A 56 -73.72 -18.58 -45.34
CA ARG A 56 -74.77 -19.53 -45.70
C ARG A 56 -74.96 -20.59 -44.61
N THR A 57 -76.19 -20.97 -44.32
CA THR A 57 -76.50 -22.07 -43.40
C THR A 57 -76.64 -23.38 -44.15
N TYR A 58 -75.89 -24.38 -43.70
CA TYR A 58 -75.84 -25.73 -44.22
C TYR A 58 -76.34 -26.73 -43.18
N ASN A 59 -76.87 -27.87 -43.61
CA ASN A 59 -77.03 -29.01 -42.72
C ASN A 59 -75.65 -29.66 -42.47
N ARG A 60 -75.46 -30.29 -41.31
CA ARG A 60 -74.19 -30.85 -40.81
C ARG A 60 -73.29 -31.50 -41.86
N ASP A 61 -73.83 -32.24 -42.83
CA ASP A 61 -73.06 -33.07 -43.76
C ASP A 61 -73.00 -32.53 -45.22
N CYS A 62 -73.74 -31.47 -45.52
CA CYS A 62 -73.86 -30.89 -46.86
C CYS A 62 -72.65 -30.05 -47.35
N PRO A 63 -71.91 -29.29 -46.51
CA PRO A 63 -70.87 -28.38 -46.96
C PRO A 63 -69.73 -29.05 -47.73
N LEU A 64 -69.32 -30.25 -47.30
CA LEU A 64 -68.16 -30.96 -47.86
C LEU A 64 -68.45 -31.62 -49.21
N LEU A 65 -69.73 -31.76 -49.57
CA LEU A 65 -70.17 -32.29 -50.85
C LEU A 65 -70.38 -31.18 -51.91
N GLU A 66 -70.31 -29.90 -51.52
CA GLU A 66 -70.36 -28.78 -52.45
C GLU A 66 -68.98 -28.46 -53.03
N ASP A 67 -68.79 -28.69 -54.33
CA ASP A 67 -67.54 -28.37 -55.05
C ASP A 67 -67.09 -26.89 -54.92
N ASN A 68 -68.02 -25.98 -54.62
CA ASN A 68 -67.76 -24.55 -54.56
C ASN A 68 -67.17 -24.07 -53.22
N ILE A 69 -67.25 -24.85 -52.14
CA ILE A 69 -66.88 -24.35 -50.80
C ILE A 69 -65.38 -24.08 -50.67
N PHE A 70 -64.54 -24.99 -51.19
CA PHE A 70 -63.09 -24.82 -51.25
C PHE A 70 -62.68 -23.74 -52.25
N HIS A 71 -63.45 -23.55 -53.34
CA HIS A 71 -63.23 -22.44 -54.26
C HIS A 71 -63.48 -21.07 -53.61
N TRP A 72 -64.54 -20.94 -52.80
CA TRP A 72 -64.78 -19.70 -52.03
C TRP A 72 -63.72 -19.45 -50.97
N CYS A 73 -63.29 -20.49 -50.26
CA CYS A 73 -62.18 -20.42 -49.32
C CYS A 73 -60.90 -19.91 -50.01
N LEU A 74 -60.54 -20.51 -51.15
CA LEU A 74 -59.39 -20.11 -51.96
C LEU A 74 -59.50 -18.66 -52.44
N LYS A 75 -60.68 -18.23 -52.92
CA LYS A 75 -60.93 -16.84 -53.34
C LYS A 75 -60.73 -15.84 -52.21
N LYS A 76 -61.17 -16.16 -50.98
CA LYS A 76 -60.98 -15.30 -49.80
C LYS A 76 -59.50 -15.23 -49.39
N TYR A 77 -58.80 -16.37 -49.37
CA TYR A 77 -57.35 -16.42 -49.14
C TYR A 77 -56.58 -15.57 -50.15
N LEU A 78 -56.83 -15.77 -51.45
CA LEU A 78 -56.19 -15.02 -52.53
C LEU A 78 -56.51 -13.51 -52.45
N SER A 79 -57.70 -13.14 -51.98
CA SER A 79 -58.04 -11.74 -51.73
C SER A 79 -57.15 -11.11 -50.66
N ILE A 80 -56.95 -11.77 -49.52
CA ILE A 80 -56.03 -11.31 -48.47
C ILE A 80 -54.60 -11.22 -49.02
N TYR A 81 -54.16 -12.27 -49.72
CA TYR A 81 -52.82 -12.35 -50.31
C TYR A 81 -52.52 -11.24 -51.33
N HIS A 82 -53.41 -11.03 -52.31
CA HIS A 82 -53.22 -10.00 -53.34
C HIS A 82 -53.25 -8.59 -52.75
N ASN A 83 -54.11 -8.32 -51.77
CA ASN A 83 -54.16 -7.01 -51.12
C ASN A 83 -52.91 -6.74 -50.28
N ALA A 84 -52.39 -7.75 -49.56
CA ALA A 84 -51.09 -7.64 -48.91
C ALA A 84 -49.97 -7.35 -49.92
N SER A 85 -49.92 -8.08 -51.04
CA SER A 85 -48.92 -7.85 -52.09
C SER A 85 -49.04 -6.46 -52.75
N ARG A 86 -50.25 -5.92 -52.89
CA ARG A 86 -50.48 -4.54 -53.40
C ARG A 86 -50.03 -3.49 -52.40
N MET A 87 -50.29 -3.68 -51.10
CA MET A 87 -49.82 -2.80 -50.04
C MET A 87 -48.28 -2.75 -49.99
N ASN A 88 -47.59 -3.84 -50.31
CA ASN A 88 -46.12 -3.89 -50.45
C ASN A 88 -45.58 -2.90 -51.49
N LYS A 89 -46.25 -2.78 -52.63
CA LYS A 89 -45.77 -2.00 -53.79
C LYS A 89 -45.96 -0.48 -53.64
N ARG A 90 -46.73 -0.02 -52.64
CA ARG A 90 -47.22 1.38 -52.53
C ARG A 90 -46.82 2.10 -51.24
N ILE A 91 -45.73 1.72 -50.57
CA ILE A 91 -45.23 2.34 -49.32
C ILE A 91 -44.99 3.88 -49.42
N TYR A 92 -45.21 4.52 -50.58
CA TYR A 92 -45.01 5.96 -50.82
C TYR A 92 -46.26 6.84 -51.06
N ASP A 93 -47.51 6.35 -50.98
CA ASP A 93 -48.69 7.21 -51.23
C ASP A 93 -49.74 7.18 -50.09
N PRO A 94 -49.87 8.23 -49.26
CA PRO A 94 -50.75 8.24 -48.07
C PRO A 94 -52.25 8.42 -48.37
N GLY A 95 -52.65 8.58 -49.63
CA GLY A 95 -53.99 9.08 -50.00
C GLY A 95 -55.10 8.07 -50.28
N ASP A 96 -54.82 6.76 -50.29
CA ASP A 96 -55.77 5.78 -50.86
C ASP A 96 -56.76 5.20 -49.83
N ASN A 97 -57.96 5.80 -49.73
CA ASN A 97 -59.05 5.40 -48.83
C ASN A 97 -59.72 4.04 -49.18
N GLU A 98 -59.39 3.41 -50.31
CA GLU A 98 -60.01 2.13 -50.74
C GLU A 98 -59.74 0.95 -49.79
N PHE A 99 -58.64 0.98 -49.03
CA PHE A 99 -58.22 -0.15 -48.18
C PHE A 99 -58.82 -0.14 -46.77
N LYS A 100 -59.43 0.96 -46.32
CA LYS A 100 -60.04 1.08 -44.97
C LYS A 100 -61.37 0.33 -44.82
N ASN A 101 -62.03 -0.05 -45.92
CA ASN A 101 -63.37 -0.66 -45.88
C ASN A 101 -63.40 -2.20 -45.95
N LYS A 102 -62.26 -2.90 -46.04
CA LYS A 102 -62.23 -4.38 -46.05
C LYS A 102 -61.86 -4.93 -44.69
N ASN A 103 -62.80 -5.66 -44.07
CA ASN A 103 -62.58 -6.36 -42.80
C ASN A 103 -61.83 -7.68 -43.05
N TYR A 104 -60.49 -7.62 -43.11
CA TYR A 104 -59.64 -8.81 -43.30
C TYR A 104 -59.71 -9.78 -42.12
N SER A 105 -59.99 -9.30 -40.90
CA SER A 105 -60.23 -10.13 -39.72
C SER A 105 -61.44 -11.04 -39.92
N HIS A 106 -62.54 -10.50 -40.46
CA HIS A 106 -63.72 -11.28 -40.83
C HIS A 106 -63.40 -12.35 -41.90
N LEU A 107 -62.64 -11.99 -42.94
CA LEU A 107 -62.25 -12.95 -43.99
C LEU A 107 -61.40 -14.09 -43.43
N ARG A 108 -60.45 -13.78 -42.55
CA ARG A 108 -59.65 -14.78 -41.82
C ARG A 108 -60.55 -15.67 -40.96
N LYS A 109 -61.57 -15.10 -40.31
CA LYS A 109 -62.50 -15.84 -39.42
C LYS A 109 -63.28 -16.89 -40.18
N GLU A 110 -63.86 -16.50 -41.32
CA GLU A 110 -64.65 -17.41 -42.16
C GLU A 110 -63.82 -18.57 -42.72
N ILE A 111 -62.53 -18.36 -42.99
CA ILE A 111 -61.63 -19.44 -43.41
C ILE A 111 -61.35 -20.38 -42.23
N CYS A 112 -61.07 -19.84 -41.04
CA CYS A 112 -60.85 -20.65 -39.83
C CYS A 112 -62.12 -21.41 -39.42
N GLU A 113 -63.32 -20.83 -39.59
CA GLU A 113 -64.62 -21.49 -39.37
C GLU A 113 -64.77 -22.75 -40.22
N LEU A 114 -64.44 -22.68 -41.51
CA LEU A 114 -64.45 -23.85 -42.39
C LEU A 114 -63.46 -24.92 -41.92
N MET A 115 -62.22 -24.52 -41.60
CA MET A 115 -61.19 -25.48 -41.16
C MET A 115 -61.54 -26.14 -39.83
N ASN A 116 -62.09 -25.36 -38.88
CA ASN A 116 -62.57 -25.86 -37.61
C ASN A 116 -63.72 -26.86 -37.78
N TYR A 117 -64.65 -26.56 -38.69
CA TYR A 117 -65.73 -27.47 -39.06
C TYR A 117 -65.19 -28.78 -39.65
N ILE A 118 -64.20 -28.73 -40.56
CA ILE A 118 -63.57 -29.94 -41.12
C ILE A 118 -62.93 -30.79 -40.00
N CYS A 119 -62.17 -30.17 -39.09
CA CYS A 119 -61.59 -30.88 -37.95
C CYS A 119 -62.65 -31.53 -37.06
N SER A 120 -63.73 -30.82 -36.76
CA SER A 120 -64.83 -31.31 -35.92
C SER A 120 -65.61 -32.44 -36.60
N PHE A 121 -65.82 -32.34 -37.92
CA PHE A 121 -66.42 -33.38 -38.74
C PHE A 121 -65.60 -34.68 -38.70
N LEU A 122 -64.27 -34.57 -38.86
CA LEU A 122 -63.37 -35.73 -38.83
C LEU A 122 -63.18 -36.32 -37.42
N ALA A 123 -63.34 -35.51 -36.36
CA ALA A 123 -63.20 -35.97 -34.98
C ALA A 123 -64.38 -36.83 -34.50
N ASN A 124 -65.58 -36.68 -35.09
CA ASN A 124 -66.78 -37.41 -34.68
C ASN A 124 -67.56 -38.00 -35.88
N PRO A 125 -67.02 -39.04 -36.54
CA PRO A 125 -67.61 -39.66 -37.74
C PRO A 125 -68.92 -40.41 -37.48
N TRP A 126 -69.16 -40.83 -36.23
CA TRP A 126 -70.02 -41.98 -35.88
C TRP A 126 -71.39 -41.61 -35.30
N ASN A 127 -71.99 -40.52 -35.77
CA ASN A 127 -73.40 -40.31 -35.49
C ASN A 127 -74.21 -41.26 -36.41
N GLU A 128 -75.16 -42.03 -35.86
CA GLU A 128 -75.88 -43.11 -36.58
C GLU A 128 -76.54 -42.66 -37.91
N GLU A 129 -76.79 -41.36 -38.11
CA GLU A 129 -77.39 -40.79 -39.34
C GLU A 129 -76.39 -40.46 -40.48
N SER A 130 -75.09 -40.36 -40.20
CA SER A 130 -74.09 -39.78 -41.14
C SER A 130 -72.98 -40.75 -41.58
N PHE A 131 -73.01 -42.00 -41.12
CA PHE A 131 -71.97 -43.03 -41.36
C PHE A 131 -71.61 -43.23 -42.85
N TRP A 132 -72.59 -43.09 -43.77
CA TRP A 132 -72.37 -43.25 -45.21
C TRP A 132 -71.45 -42.19 -45.83
N LEU A 133 -71.29 -41.01 -45.20
CA LEU A 133 -70.43 -39.92 -45.67
C LEU A 133 -68.95 -40.14 -45.37
N CYS A 134 -68.60 -41.02 -44.44
CA CYS A 134 -67.20 -41.36 -44.14
C CYS A 134 -66.74 -42.59 -44.94
N ASN A 135 -67.18 -42.71 -46.19
CA ASN A 135 -66.69 -43.75 -47.10
C ASN A 135 -65.35 -43.35 -47.76
N THR A 136 -64.64 -44.34 -48.31
CA THR A 136 -63.32 -44.12 -48.93
C THR A 136 -63.36 -43.12 -50.10
N LYS A 137 -64.47 -43.01 -50.85
CA LYS A 137 -64.59 -42.08 -51.99
C LYS A 137 -64.70 -40.63 -51.55
N THR A 138 -65.50 -40.33 -50.54
CA THR A 138 -65.68 -38.97 -49.99
C THR A 138 -64.43 -38.49 -49.29
N LEU A 139 -63.74 -39.35 -48.53
CA LEU A 139 -62.45 -39.02 -47.91
C LEU A 139 -61.35 -38.76 -48.96
N ASN A 140 -61.26 -39.58 -50.01
CA ASN A 140 -60.34 -39.34 -51.12
C ASN A 140 -60.67 -38.02 -51.87
N SER A 141 -61.95 -37.70 -52.05
CA SER A 141 -62.39 -36.44 -52.67
C SER A 141 -62.02 -35.22 -51.81
N LEU A 142 -62.30 -35.28 -50.50
CA LEU A 142 -61.93 -34.26 -49.53
C LEU A 142 -60.42 -34.04 -49.47
N HIS A 143 -59.63 -35.13 -49.44
CA HIS A 143 -58.17 -35.06 -49.47
C HIS A 143 -57.64 -34.40 -50.75
N ASN A 144 -58.20 -34.73 -51.92
CA ASN A 144 -57.81 -34.12 -53.19
C ASN A 144 -58.16 -32.62 -53.25
N GLN A 145 -59.35 -32.23 -52.80
CA GLN A 145 -59.77 -30.82 -52.74
C GLN A 145 -58.89 -30.01 -51.77
N LEU A 146 -58.58 -30.57 -50.59
CA LEU A 146 -57.66 -29.99 -49.64
C LEU A 146 -56.24 -29.88 -50.21
N SER A 147 -55.73 -30.94 -50.83
CA SER A 147 -54.40 -30.94 -51.48
C SER A 147 -54.30 -29.85 -52.54
N SER A 148 -55.35 -29.67 -53.35
CA SER A 148 -55.44 -28.58 -54.32
C SER A 148 -55.43 -27.20 -53.64
N PHE A 149 -56.20 -27.02 -52.56
CA PHE A 149 -56.19 -25.78 -51.78
C PHE A 149 -54.79 -25.48 -51.21
N TRP A 150 -54.16 -26.47 -50.58
CA TRP A 150 -52.83 -26.33 -49.97
C TRP A 150 -51.73 -26.03 -50.97
N ALA A 151 -51.85 -26.47 -52.22
CA ALA A 151 -50.91 -26.11 -53.29
C ALA A 151 -50.89 -24.59 -53.59
N HIS A 152 -51.96 -23.87 -53.24
CA HIS A 152 -52.06 -22.42 -53.42
C HIS A 152 -51.67 -21.62 -52.16
N VAL A 153 -51.58 -22.27 -51.00
CA VAL A 153 -51.17 -21.63 -49.75
C VAL A 153 -49.64 -21.51 -49.73
N LYS A 154 -49.14 -20.28 -49.67
CA LYS A 154 -47.69 -20.04 -49.61
C LYS A 154 -47.10 -20.41 -48.26
N LYS A 155 -45.85 -20.89 -48.28
CA LYS A 155 -45.00 -21.04 -47.09
C LYS A 155 -44.79 -19.69 -46.41
N LEU A 156 -44.59 -19.70 -45.10
CA LEU A 156 -44.35 -18.47 -44.36
C LEU A 156 -43.02 -17.81 -44.75
N SER A 157 -41.97 -18.60 -44.99
CA SER A 157 -40.64 -18.14 -45.45
C SER A 157 -40.68 -17.46 -46.81
N ASP A 158 -41.66 -17.83 -47.65
CA ASP A 158 -41.84 -17.29 -49.01
C ASP A 158 -42.63 -15.98 -49.00
N LEU A 159 -43.20 -15.57 -47.85
CA LEU A 159 -43.85 -14.29 -47.70
C LEU A 159 -42.81 -13.18 -47.65
N SER A 160 -43.07 -12.09 -48.37
CA SER A 160 -42.18 -10.94 -48.41
C SER A 160 -42.04 -10.30 -47.04
N GLU A 161 -40.83 -9.84 -46.73
CA GLU A 161 -40.46 -9.54 -45.35
C GLU A 161 -41.24 -8.40 -44.69
N PHE A 162 -41.68 -7.41 -45.47
CA PHE A 162 -42.55 -6.31 -45.01
C PHE A 162 -43.83 -6.81 -44.32
N THR A 163 -44.31 -8.01 -44.68
CA THR A 163 -45.55 -8.58 -44.12
C THR A 163 -45.48 -8.81 -42.62
N PHE A 164 -44.27 -9.03 -42.10
CA PHE A 164 -44.00 -9.21 -40.68
C PHE A 164 -43.77 -7.89 -39.93
N TYR A 165 -43.56 -6.76 -40.63
CA TYR A 165 -43.33 -5.45 -40.02
C TYR A 165 -44.63 -4.67 -39.76
N SER A 166 -45.69 -4.94 -40.52
CA SER A 166 -47.00 -4.26 -40.42
C SER A 166 -47.83 -4.62 -39.18
N GLY A 167 -47.25 -5.31 -38.20
CA GLY A 167 -47.94 -5.86 -37.04
C GLY A 167 -47.20 -5.58 -35.75
N SER A 168 -47.05 -4.30 -35.37
CA SER A 168 -46.65 -3.95 -34.02
C SER A 168 -47.80 -3.22 -33.33
N VAL A 169 -48.26 -3.80 -32.22
CA VAL A 169 -49.08 -3.21 -31.14
C VAL A 169 -50.61 -3.45 -31.18
N MET A 170 -51.24 -3.75 -32.32
CA MET A 170 -52.69 -3.98 -32.35
C MET A 170 -52.99 -5.49 -32.42
N ASP A 171 -53.87 -5.95 -31.54
CA ASP A 171 -54.41 -7.32 -31.44
C ASP A 171 -55.05 -7.79 -32.79
N ASN A 172 -55.85 -8.85 -32.81
CA ASN A 172 -56.58 -9.30 -34.03
C ASN A 172 -57.51 -8.23 -34.69
N GLU A 173 -57.58 -7.03 -34.11
CA GLU A 173 -58.23 -5.82 -34.64
C GLU A 173 -57.41 -5.07 -35.72
N CYS A 174 -56.17 -5.47 -35.99
CA CYS A 174 -55.33 -4.83 -37.02
C CYS A 174 -56.03 -4.81 -38.39
N THR A 175 -56.03 -3.68 -39.10
CA THR A 175 -56.70 -3.57 -40.41
C THR A 175 -55.80 -3.91 -41.61
N HIS A 176 -54.53 -4.24 -41.39
CA HIS A 176 -53.58 -4.51 -42.46
C HIS A 176 -53.73 -5.93 -43.03
N ALA A 177 -53.87 -6.04 -44.35
CA ALA A 177 -53.98 -7.32 -45.04
C ALA A 177 -52.74 -8.23 -44.82
N SER A 178 -51.55 -7.63 -44.73
CA SER A 178 -50.29 -8.33 -44.48
C SER A 178 -50.21 -8.96 -43.08
N PHE A 179 -50.74 -8.29 -42.06
CA PHE A 179 -50.88 -8.86 -40.72
C PHE A 179 -51.78 -10.09 -40.76
N HIS A 180 -52.98 -9.98 -41.34
CA HIS A 180 -53.92 -11.09 -41.41
C HIS A 180 -53.43 -12.23 -42.30
N LEU A 181 -52.65 -11.95 -43.34
CA LEU A 181 -52.02 -12.99 -44.18
C LEU A 181 -51.06 -13.87 -43.38
N VAL A 182 -50.15 -13.26 -42.61
CA VAL A 182 -49.16 -14.01 -41.81
C VAL A 182 -49.85 -14.89 -40.78
N HIS A 183 -50.82 -14.35 -40.04
CA HIS A 183 -51.50 -15.10 -38.99
C HIS A 183 -52.48 -16.14 -39.55
N LEU A 184 -53.17 -15.85 -40.67
CA LEU A 184 -53.95 -16.84 -41.39
C LEU A 184 -53.07 -17.99 -41.90
N SER A 185 -51.87 -17.70 -42.39
CA SER A 185 -50.93 -18.77 -42.77
C SER A 185 -50.58 -19.66 -41.56
N LEU A 186 -50.35 -19.09 -40.38
CA LEU A 186 -50.12 -19.88 -39.16
C LEU A 186 -51.35 -20.72 -38.78
N ASP A 187 -52.55 -20.14 -38.81
CA ASP A 187 -53.81 -20.86 -38.54
C ASP A 187 -53.94 -22.07 -39.48
N LEU A 188 -53.76 -21.83 -40.79
CA LEU A 188 -53.87 -22.84 -41.83
C LEU A 188 -52.82 -23.94 -41.70
N LEU A 189 -51.58 -23.61 -41.31
CA LEU A 189 -50.55 -24.62 -41.05
C LEU A 189 -50.97 -25.56 -39.92
N TRP A 190 -51.47 -25.01 -38.82
CA TRP A 190 -51.92 -25.81 -37.68
C TRP A 190 -53.16 -26.65 -38.02
N TYR A 191 -54.15 -26.05 -38.70
CA TYR A 191 -55.34 -26.76 -39.13
C TYR A 191 -55.04 -27.92 -40.09
N ARG A 192 -54.11 -27.73 -41.04
CA ARG A 192 -53.69 -28.82 -41.93
C ARG A 192 -53.10 -29.98 -41.14
N LEU A 193 -52.26 -29.72 -40.14
CA LEU A 193 -51.71 -30.76 -39.27
C LEU A 193 -52.82 -31.48 -38.48
N CYS A 194 -53.79 -30.74 -37.94
CA CYS A 194 -54.95 -31.32 -37.25
C CYS A 194 -55.75 -32.24 -38.17
N ILE A 195 -56.05 -31.80 -39.39
CA ILE A 195 -56.80 -32.58 -40.38
C ILE A 195 -56.04 -33.87 -40.75
N LEU A 196 -54.74 -33.78 -41.03
CA LEU A 196 -53.92 -34.96 -41.36
C LEU A 196 -53.87 -35.95 -40.21
N PHE A 197 -53.71 -35.48 -38.97
CA PHE A 197 -53.72 -36.34 -37.80
C PHE A 197 -55.07 -37.05 -37.60
N ARG A 198 -56.19 -36.35 -37.78
CA ARG A 198 -57.52 -36.98 -37.70
C ARG A 198 -57.75 -38.00 -38.81
N LEU A 199 -57.32 -37.70 -40.04
CA LEU A 199 -57.35 -38.68 -41.14
C LEU A 199 -56.50 -39.92 -40.82
N GLU A 200 -55.32 -39.75 -40.22
CA GLU A 200 -54.46 -40.87 -39.79
C GLU A 200 -55.17 -41.75 -38.74
N GLN A 201 -55.85 -41.15 -37.75
CA GLN A 201 -56.62 -41.88 -36.74
C GLN A 201 -57.74 -42.73 -37.37
N LEU A 202 -58.45 -42.19 -38.36
CA LEU A 202 -59.52 -42.90 -39.06
C LEU A 202 -59.00 -44.06 -39.90
N VAL A 203 -57.82 -43.92 -40.52
CA VAL A 203 -57.18 -44.99 -41.29
C VAL A 203 -56.70 -46.13 -40.36
N LYS A 204 -56.23 -45.81 -39.14
CA LYS A 204 -55.72 -46.80 -38.17
C LYS A 204 -56.80 -47.67 -37.50
N LEU A 205 -58.06 -47.24 -37.50
CA LEU A 205 -59.17 -48.01 -36.90
C LEU A 205 -59.63 -49.22 -37.75
N ASP A 206 -58.85 -49.63 -38.76
CA ASP A 206 -59.04 -50.83 -39.61
C ASP A 206 -60.35 -50.90 -40.43
N GLU A 207 -61.17 -49.85 -40.40
CA GLU A 207 -62.51 -49.82 -41.02
C GLU A 207 -62.53 -49.25 -42.46
N LEU A 208 -61.39 -48.79 -43.00
CA LEU A 208 -61.28 -48.12 -44.31
C LEU A 208 -60.15 -48.70 -45.19
N GLN A 209 -60.27 -49.97 -45.61
CA GLN A 209 -59.38 -50.54 -46.63
C GLN A 209 -59.68 -49.91 -48.01
N GLY A 210 -58.70 -49.20 -48.61
CA GLY A 210 -58.82 -48.64 -49.97
C GLY A 210 -58.49 -47.14 -50.16
N VAL A 211 -57.92 -46.48 -49.15
CA VAL A 211 -57.38 -45.11 -49.29
C VAL A 211 -56.09 -45.14 -50.14
N SER A 212 -55.97 -44.28 -51.15
CA SER A 212 -54.89 -44.35 -52.15
C SER A 212 -53.58 -43.65 -51.75
N TYR A 213 -53.51 -43.10 -50.54
CA TYR A 213 -52.42 -42.26 -50.06
C TYR A 213 -51.97 -42.65 -48.65
N ASP A 214 -50.66 -42.57 -48.40
CA ASP A 214 -50.07 -42.81 -47.08
C ASP A 214 -50.13 -41.52 -46.25
N VAL A 215 -51.19 -41.39 -45.46
CA VAL A 215 -51.43 -40.23 -44.58
C VAL A 215 -50.32 -40.08 -43.54
N HIS A 216 -49.75 -41.19 -43.08
CA HIS A 216 -48.72 -41.17 -42.05
C HIS A 216 -47.43 -40.54 -42.60
N GLU A 217 -46.97 -41.00 -43.76
CA GLU A 217 -45.80 -40.40 -44.42
C GLU A 217 -46.06 -38.96 -44.89
N GLU A 218 -47.26 -38.64 -45.37
CA GLU A 218 -47.62 -37.25 -45.70
C GLU A 218 -47.55 -36.33 -44.48
N MET A 219 -48.11 -36.75 -43.35
CA MET A 219 -48.08 -35.99 -42.10
C MET A 219 -46.63 -35.80 -41.60
N LYS A 220 -45.80 -36.84 -41.65
CA LYS A 220 -44.38 -36.77 -41.28
C LYS A 220 -43.60 -35.78 -42.16
N GLN A 221 -43.79 -35.85 -43.48
CA GLN A 221 -43.20 -34.88 -44.42
C GLN A 221 -43.70 -33.47 -44.16
N TYR A 222 -44.97 -33.31 -43.80
CA TYR A 222 -45.55 -32.01 -43.51
C TYR A 222 -45.04 -31.39 -42.22
N ILE A 223 -44.89 -32.18 -41.15
CA ILE A 223 -44.23 -31.75 -39.90
C ILE A 223 -42.82 -31.26 -40.19
N GLN A 224 -42.06 -32.04 -40.97
CA GLN A 224 -40.72 -31.64 -41.40
C GLN A 224 -40.78 -30.28 -42.11
N LEU A 225 -41.65 -30.12 -43.13
CA LEU A 225 -41.82 -28.88 -43.89
C LEU A 225 -42.15 -27.66 -43.01
N ILE A 226 -43.06 -27.79 -42.03
CA ILE A 226 -43.35 -26.70 -41.09
C ILE A 226 -42.11 -26.34 -40.28
N PHE A 227 -41.38 -27.36 -39.80
CA PHE A 227 -40.15 -27.16 -39.03
C PHE A 227 -39.08 -26.45 -39.86
N GLU A 228 -38.91 -26.84 -41.14
CA GLU A 228 -37.99 -26.21 -42.09
C GLU A 228 -38.34 -24.73 -42.32
N ASP A 229 -39.63 -24.43 -42.47
CA ASP A 229 -40.18 -23.09 -42.71
C ASP A 229 -39.96 -22.16 -41.49
N LEU A 230 -40.32 -22.64 -40.29
CA LEU A 230 -40.12 -21.89 -39.05
C LEU A 230 -38.63 -21.68 -38.72
N PHE A 231 -37.78 -22.67 -39.00
CA PHE A 231 -36.33 -22.55 -38.83
C PHE A 231 -35.74 -21.51 -39.78
N SER A 232 -36.20 -21.48 -41.03
CA SER A 232 -35.82 -20.47 -42.03
C SER A 232 -36.20 -19.05 -41.58
N LEU A 233 -37.40 -18.88 -41.00
CA LEU A 233 -37.83 -17.60 -40.42
C LEU A 233 -36.93 -17.15 -39.26
N ALA A 234 -36.48 -18.09 -38.42
CA ALA A 234 -35.58 -17.81 -37.31
C ALA A 234 -34.19 -17.36 -37.83
N ILE A 235 -33.64 -18.01 -38.87
CA ILE A 235 -32.39 -17.58 -39.52
C ILE A 235 -32.53 -16.15 -40.06
N SER A 236 -33.59 -15.89 -40.83
CA SER A 236 -33.83 -14.55 -41.38
C SER A 236 -33.94 -13.47 -40.31
N ARG A 237 -34.49 -13.80 -39.12
CA ARG A 237 -34.50 -12.88 -37.99
C ARG A 237 -33.11 -12.71 -37.37
N PHE A 238 -32.36 -13.79 -37.19
CA PHE A 238 -31.01 -13.77 -36.61
C PHE A 238 -30.04 -12.90 -37.40
N GLU A 239 -30.03 -13.01 -38.73
CA GLU A 239 -29.14 -12.23 -39.61
C GLU A 239 -29.33 -10.71 -39.51
N LYS A 240 -30.45 -10.26 -38.93
CA LYS A 240 -30.76 -8.84 -38.71
C LYS A 240 -30.40 -8.34 -37.33
N LEU A 241 -30.04 -9.24 -36.41
CA LEU A 241 -29.72 -8.87 -35.04
C LEU A 241 -28.27 -8.40 -34.95
N SER A 242 -28.07 -7.25 -34.32
CA SER A 242 -26.72 -6.89 -33.89
C SER A 242 -26.24 -7.84 -32.78
N PRO A 243 -24.92 -8.04 -32.61
CA PRO A 243 -24.39 -8.89 -31.53
C PRO A 243 -24.88 -8.52 -30.12
N LYS A 244 -25.27 -7.25 -29.89
CA LYS A 244 -25.80 -6.77 -28.61
C LYS A 244 -27.26 -7.16 -28.36
N GLU A 245 -28.01 -7.48 -29.41
CA GLU A 245 -29.43 -7.82 -29.35
C GLU A 245 -29.69 -9.33 -29.26
N ILE A 246 -28.73 -10.17 -29.68
CA ILE A 246 -28.89 -11.63 -29.75
C ILE A 246 -29.35 -12.24 -28.42
N LYS A 247 -28.84 -11.75 -27.28
CA LYS A 247 -29.27 -12.22 -25.93
C LYS A 247 -30.62 -11.64 -25.47
N LYS A 248 -31.12 -10.60 -26.11
CA LYS A 248 -32.32 -9.85 -25.69
C LYS A 248 -33.55 -10.16 -26.54
N LYS A 249 -33.38 -10.78 -27.70
CA LYS A 249 -34.46 -11.12 -28.64
C LYS A 249 -34.51 -12.62 -28.86
N SER A 250 -35.72 -13.15 -28.98
CA SER A 250 -36.00 -14.55 -29.28
C SER A 250 -36.04 -14.82 -30.79
N PRO A 251 -35.99 -16.09 -31.24
CA PRO A 251 -36.21 -16.48 -32.64
C PRO A 251 -37.64 -16.22 -33.13
N PHE A 252 -38.56 -15.89 -32.22
CA PHE A 252 -39.96 -15.72 -32.53
C PHE A 252 -40.23 -14.27 -32.98
N ARG A 253 -40.72 -14.07 -34.20
CA ARG A 253 -41.07 -12.73 -34.72
C ARG A 253 -42.29 -12.14 -34.00
N CYS A 254 -43.20 -12.99 -33.53
CA CYS A 254 -44.34 -12.61 -32.71
C CYS A 254 -44.75 -13.73 -31.75
N THR A 255 -45.66 -13.46 -30.83
CA THR A 255 -46.19 -14.45 -29.88
C THR A 255 -46.86 -15.64 -30.58
N CYS A 256 -47.50 -15.45 -31.74
CA CYS A 256 -48.11 -16.55 -32.49
C CYS A 256 -47.09 -17.51 -33.09
N VAL A 257 -45.92 -17.01 -33.53
CA VAL A 257 -44.83 -17.88 -34.01
C VAL A 257 -44.26 -18.70 -32.86
N LYS A 258 -44.07 -18.10 -31.68
CA LYS A 258 -43.69 -18.82 -30.45
C LYS A 258 -44.70 -19.89 -30.09
N GLU A 259 -45.98 -19.55 -30.15
CA GLU A 259 -47.07 -20.47 -29.87
C GLU A 259 -47.14 -21.61 -30.88
N MET A 260 -46.91 -21.35 -32.17
CA MET A 260 -46.81 -22.39 -33.20
C MET A 260 -45.66 -23.36 -32.91
N TRP A 261 -44.47 -22.88 -32.53
CA TRP A 261 -43.36 -23.74 -32.11
C TRP A 261 -43.74 -24.62 -30.90
N LEU A 262 -44.40 -24.03 -29.89
CA LEU A 262 -44.86 -24.74 -28.70
C LEU A 262 -45.92 -25.82 -29.04
N LEU A 263 -46.85 -25.51 -29.95
CA LEU A 263 -47.87 -26.44 -30.43
C LEU A 263 -47.27 -27.63 -31.17
N ILE A 264 -46.31 -27.39 -32.07
CA ILE A 264 -45.58 -28.46 -32.77
C ILE A 264 -44.80 -29.33 -31.77
N GLN A 265 -44.13 -28.71 -30.80
CA GLN A 265 -43.41 -29.44 -29.76
C GLN A 265 -44.37 -30.33 -28.95
N LEU A 266 -45.50 -29.79 -28.49
CA LEU A 266 -46.54 -30.55 -27.79
C LEU A 266 -47.11 -31.70 -28.63
N PHE A 267 -47.36 -31.46 -29.91
CA PHE A 267 -47.86 -32.47 -30.83
C PHE A 267 -46.85 -33.61 -31.03
N VAL A 268 -45.60 -33.28 -31.39
CA VAL A 268 -44.55 -34.26 -31.67
C VAL A 268 -44.18 -35.04 -30.41
N ASP A 269 -44.11 -34.40 -29.24
CA ASP A 269 -43.84 -35.07 -27.97
C ASP A 269 -44.95 -36.08 -27.61
N LYS A 270 -46.23 -35.74 -27.86
CA LYS A 270 -47.38 -36.62 -27.56
C LYS A 270 -47.59 -37.73 -28.59
N HIS A 271 -47.39 -37.43 -29.88
CA HIS A 271 -47.62 -38.38 -30.99
C HIS A 271 -46.61 -39.52 -30.98
N ASN A 272 -45.35 -39.27 -30.60
CA ASN A 272 -44.27 -40.26 -30.67
C ASN A 272 -44.14 -41.23 -29.49
N ASN A 273 -45.04 -41.19 -28.50
CA ASN A 273 -45.03 -42.18 -27.40
C ASN A 273 -45.22 -43.64 -27.89
N THR A 274 -45.50 -43.86 -29.17
CA THR A 274 -45.68 -45.18 -29.80
C THR A 274 -44.54 -45.61 -30.72
N SER A 275 -43.59 -44.73 -31.09
CA SER A 275 -42.46 -45.06 -31.98
C SER A 275 -41.28 -44.13 -31.74
N HIS A 276 -40.16 -44.66 -31.24
CA HIS A 276 -38.91 -43.93 -30.93
C HIS A 276 -38.18 -43.28 -32.13
N GLN A 277 -38.84 -43.11 -33.28
CA GLN A 277 -38.31 -42.43 -34.46
C GLN A 277 -39.16 -41.18 -34.68
N ASN A 278 -38.54 -39.98 -34.71
CA ASN A 278 -39.12 -38.63 -34.96
C ASN A 278 -39.37 -37.72 -33.74
N GLU A 279 -38.59 -37.81 -32.65
CA GLU A 279 -38.68 -36.85 -31.53
C GLU A 279 -38.40 -35.39 -31.97
N PHE A 280 -39.00 -34.40 -31.30
CA PHE A 280 -38.85 -32.97 -31.62
C PHE A 280 -37.37 -32.54 -31.76
N TRP A 281 -36.53 -33.04 -30.85
CA TRP A 281 -35.09 -32.78 -30.89
C TRP A 281 -34.38 -33.41 -32.09
N SER A 282 -34.82 -34.57 -32.57
CA SER A 282 -34.21 -35.22 -33.76
C SER A 282 -34.40 -34.39 -35.03
N LEU A 283 -35.55 -33.72 -35.16
CA LEU A 283 -35.82 -32.78 -36.25
C LEU A 283 -34.87 -31.58 -36.17
N LEU A 284 -34.78 -30.94 -34.99
CA LEU A 284 -33.89 -29.80 -34.77
C LEU A 284 -32.42 -30.16 -35.02
N ASN A 285 -31.97 -31.31 -34.51
CA ASN A 285 -30.59 -31.77 -34.66
C ASN A 285 -30.26 -31.93 -36.15
N THR A 286 -31.14 -32.57 -36.91
CA THR A 286 -30.98 -32.73 -38.36
C THR A 286 -30.84 -31.38 -39.08
N LEU A 287 -31.61 -30.36 -38.70
CA LEU A 287 -31.50 -29.02 -39.30
C LEU A 287 -30.19 -28.32 -38.94
N CYS A 288 -29.84 -28.33 -37.65
CA CYS A 288 -28.62 -27.70 -37.15
C CYS A 288 -27.37 -28.38 -37.74
N THR A 289 -27.30 -29.70 -37.77
CA THR A 289 -26.20 -30.46 -38.39
C THR A 289 -26.07 -30.14 -39.88
N ARG A 290 -27.19 -30.08 -40.63
CA ARG A 290 -27.17 -29.62 -42.03
C ARG A 290 -26.61 -28.21 -42.18
N LEU A 291 -27.02 -27.28 -41.33
CA LEU A 291 -26.56 -25.88 -41.35
C LEU A 291 -25.06 -25.75 -40.97
N LEU A 292 -24.56 -26.58 -40.05
CA LEU A 292 -23.16 -26.57 -39.63
C LEU A 292 -22.23 -27.13 -40.71
N HIS A 293 -22.71 -28.09 -41.51
CA HIS A 293 -21.95 -28.75 -42.56
C HIS A 293 -22.12 -28.14 -43.96
N SER A 294 -23.07 -27.22 -44.17
CA SER A 294 -23.37 -26.64 -45.50
C SER A 294 -22.23 -25.83 -46.12
N SER A 295 -21.20 -25.46 -45.35
CA SER A 295 -19.97 -24.84 -45.86
C SER A 295 -18.94 -25.84 -46.40
N SER A 296 -19.17 -27.16 -46.25
CA SER A 296 -18.33 -28.21 -46.79
C SER A 296 -18.90 -28.74 -48.10
N ASN A 297 -18.09 -28.73 -49.17
CA ASN A 297 -18.46 -29.06 -50.55
C ASN A 297 -19.04 -30.49 -50.72
N VAL A 298 -20.31 -30.69 -50.39
CA VAL A 298 -21.04 -31.91 -50.76
C VAL A 298 -22.34 -31.52 -51.45
N VAL A 299 -22.35 -31.73 -52.77
CA VAL A 299 -23.54 -31.67 -53.62
C VAL A 299 -24.54 -32.70 -53.10
N GLN A 300 -25.58 -32.26 -52.38
CA GLN A 300 -26.78 -33.07 -52.13
C GLN A 300 -27.97 -32.47 -52.85
N LYS A 301 -28.44 -33.23 -53.83
CA LYS A 301 -29.63 -32.97 -54.62
C LYS A 301 -30.88 -33.35 -53.80
N ASN A 302 -31.90 -32.51 -53.95
CA ASN A 302 -33.31 -32.71 -53.58
C ASN A 302 -33.67 -32.49 -52.10
N GLY A 303 -33.67 -31.22 -51.70
CA GLY A 303 -34.40 -30.69 -50.55
C GLY A 303 -34.58 -29.17 -50.70
N VAL A 304 -35.68 -28.61 -50.18
CA VAL A 304 -35.99 -27.15 -50.21
C VAL A 304 -34.94 -26.32 -49.46
N PHE A 305 -34.13 -26.97 -48.63
CA PHE A 305 -33.10 -26.40 -47.75
C PHE A 305 -31.85 -25.81 -48.43
N ASN A 306 -31.71 -25.90 -49.75
CA ASN A 306 -30.42 -25.68 -50.42
C ASN A 306 -29.91 -24.23 -50.50
N ASN A 307 -30.68 -23.22 -50.05
CA ASN A 307 -30.35 -21.80 -50.25
C ASN A 307 -30.23 -20.94 -48.97
N LEU A 308 -30.22 -21.53 -47.77
CA LEU A 308 -30.14 -20.76 -46.52
C LEU A 308 -28.66 -20.45 -46.17
N THR A 309 -28.29 -19.18 -46.25
CA THR A 309 -26.99 -18.69 -45.77
C THR A 309 -27.16 -18.11 -44.35
N CYS A 310 -26.33 -18.57 -43.42
CA CYS A 310 -26.23 -18.00 -42.07
C CYS A 310 -24.79 -17.54 -41.83
N THR A 311 -24.61 -16.30 -41.38
CA THR A 311 -23.29 -15.69 -41.16
C THR A 311 -22.53 -16.34 -40.00
N ASN A 312 -23.25 -16.82 -38.99
CA ASN A 312 -22.67 -17.53 -37.86
C ASN A 312 -23.55 -18.73 -37.44
N PRO A 313 -23.43 -19.88 -38.14
CA PRO A 313 -24.30 -21.03 -37.93
C PRO A 313 -24.17 -21.64 -36.53
N VAL A 314 -22.99 -21.57 -35.91
CA VAL A 314 -22.75 -22.06 -34.55
C VAL A 314 -23.49 -21.22 -33.51
N LEU A 315 -23.34 -19.89 -33.57
CA LEU A 315 -24.02 -18.99 -32.62
C LEU A 315 -25.54 -19.04 -32.79
N PHE A 316 -26.01 -19.08 -34.04
CA PHE A 316 -27.43 -19.26 -34.33
C PHE A 316 -27.96 -20.57 -33.72
N SER A 317 -27.22 -21.66 -33.87
CA SER A 317 -27.63 -22.97 -33.34
C SER A 317 -27.69 -22.99 -31.80
N PHE A 318 -26.77 -22.30 -31.10
CA PHE A 318 -26.88 -22.11 -29.65
C PHE A 318 -28.09 -21.26 -29.25
N TRP A 319 -28.36 -20.19 -30.01
CA TRP A 319 -29.46 -19.26 -29.78
C TRP A 319 -30.83 -19.94 -29.96
N ILE A 320 -31.03 -20.66 -31.06
CA ILE A 320 -32.28 -21.40 -31.33
C ILE A 320 -32.46 -22.54 -30.32
N LEU A 321 -31.39 -23.28 -29.99
CA LEU A 321 -31.46 -24.37 -29.00
C LEU A 321 -31.90 -23.85 -27.62
N PHE A 322 -31.34 -22.73 -27.17
CA PHE A 322 -31.73 -22.12 -25.90
C PHE A 322 -33.22 -21.72 -25.89
N HIS A 323 -33.68 -20.99 -26.91
CA HIS A 323 -35.04 -20.48 -26.93
C HIS A 323 -36.10 -21.54 -27.18
N LEU A 324 -35.82 -22.56 -28.00
CA LEU A 324 -36.71 -23.72 -28.14
C LEU A 324 -36.72 -24.56 -26.86
N GLY A 325 -35.59 -24.69 -26.17
CA GLY A 325 -35.54 -25.32 -24.86
C GLY A 325 -36.42 -24.62 -23.82
N GLN A 326 -36.52 -23.29 -23.85
CA GLN A 326 -37.43 -22.53 -22.97
C GLN A 326 -38.91 -22.86 -23.17
N LEU A 327 -39.32 -23.39 -24.34
CA LEU A 327 -40.71 -23.78 -24.57
C LEU A 327 -41.14 -24.98 -23.72
N TYR A 328 -40.21 -25.84 -23.28
CA TYR A 328 -40.48 -26.89 -22.30
C TYR A 328 -40.86 -26.37 -20.91
N MET A 329 -40.62 -25.08 -20.63
CA MET A 329 -41.06 -24.42 -19.39
C MET A 329 -42.57 -24.11 -19.38
N TYR A 330 -43.29 -24.40 -20.48
CA TYR A 330 -44.73 -24.25 -20.58
C TYR A 330 -45.43 -25.61 -20.44
N GLY A 331 -46.54 -25.62 -19.69
CA GLY A 331 -47.43 -26.76 -19.54
C GLY A 331 -48.26 -27.03 -20.80
N GLU A 332 -49.10 -28.05 -20.74
CA GLU A 332 -49.92 -28.48 -21.88
C GLU A 332 -51.02 -27.48 -22.27
N ARG A 333 -51.41 -26.56 -21.37
CA ARG A 333 -52.41 -25.52 -21.64
C ARG A 333 -51.78 -24.13 -21.81
N GLY A 334 -50.46 -24.05 -21.96
CA GLY A 334 -49.73 -22.79 -22.19
C GLY A 334 -49.45 -21.97 -20.91
N GLU A 335 -49.58 -22.57 -19.73
CA GLU A 335 -49.17 -22.01 -18.45
C GLU A 335 -47.65 -22.08 -18.26
N TYR A 336 -47.02 -21.01 -17.75
CA TYR A 336 -45.58 -21.01 -17.48
C TYR A 336 -45.29 -21.70 -16.15
N MET A 337 -44.60 -22.84 -16.20
CA MET A 337 -44.24 -23.68 -15.04
C MET A 337 -42.78 -23.55 -14.60
N GLY A 338 -41.95 -22.81 -15.36
CA GLY A 338 -40.53 -22.67 -15.06
C GLY A 338 -39.69 -23.91 -15.41
N SER A 339 -38.46 -23.98 -14.89
CA SER A 339 -37.56 -25.13 -15.08
C SER A 339 -37.98 -26.39 -14.33
N SER A 340 -38.95 -26.29 -13.42
CA SER A 340 -39.60 -27.39 -12.72
C SER A 340 -40.73 -28.07 -13.51
N SER A 341 -40.94 -27.68 -14.78
CA SER A 341 -41.91 -28.31 -15.66
C SER A 341 -41.66 -29.81 -15.80
N SER A 342 -42.70 -30.63 -15.62
CA SER A 342 -42.62 -32.09 -15.81
C SER A 342 -42.30 -32.50 -17.24
N ARG A 343 -42.52 -31.60 -18.20
CA ARG A 343 -42.20 -31.80 -19.62
C ARG A 343 -40.72 -31.60 -19.96
N MET A 344 -39.88 -31.12 -19.03
CA MET A 344 -38.51 -30.72 -19.35
C MET A 344 -37.68 -31.88 -19.92
N VAL A 345 -37.34 -31.81 -21.20
CA VAL A 345 -36.46 -32.78 -21.89
C VAL A 345 -35.20 -32.06 -22.39
N SER A 346 -34.03 -32.54 -21.98
CA SER A 346 -32.73 -31.95 -22.37
C SER A 346 -32.23 -32.47 -23.71
N ASN A 347 -31.64 -31.61 -24.54
CA ASN A 347 -30.97 -31.98 -25.78
C ASN A 347 -29.44 -31.83 -25.67
N TYR A 348 -28.85 -32.62 -24.77
CA TYR A 348 -27.41 -32.63 -24.59
C TYR A 348 -26.64 -33.15 -25.81
N THR A 349 -27.28 -33.92 -26.69
CA THR A 349 -26.64 -34.46 -27.91
C THR A 349 -26.27 -33.34 -28.87
N LEU A 350 -27.21 -32.43 -29.17
CA LEU A 350 -26.92 -31.26 -30.00
C LEU A 350 -25.95 -30.30 -29.30
N LEU A 351 -26.14 -30.05 -28.00
CA LEU A 351 -25.19 -29.22 -27.25
C LEU A 351 -23.76 -29.79 -27.33
N ASP A 352 -23.62 -31.11 -27.22
CA ASP A 352 -22.34 -31.79 -27.31
C ASP A 352 -21.71 -31.72 -28.70
N GLU A 353 -22.52 -31.72 -29.76
CA GLU A 353 -22.10 -31.52 -31.16
C GLU A 353 -21.71 -30.06 -31.42
N LEU A 354 -22.52 -29.10 -30.97
CA LEU A 354 -22.23 -27.66 -31.08
C LEU A 354 -20.94 -27.28 -30.36
N LEU A 355 -20.69 -27.86 -29.18
CA LEU A 355 -19.43 -27.69 -28.48
C LEU A 355 -18.25 -28.28 -29.25
N LYS A 356 -18.42 -29.44 -29.91
CA LYS A 356 -17.36 -29.99 -30.78
C LYS A 356 -17.07 -29.04 -31.94
N PHE A 357 -18.09 -28.53 -32.63
CA PHE A 357 -17.92 -27.55 -33.71
C PHE A 357 -17.30 -26.23 -33.27
N LEU A 358 -17.74 -25.71 -32.12
CA LEU A 358 -17.19 -24.47 -31.56
C LEU A 358 -15.69 -24.64 -31.24
N LEU A 359 -15.27 -25.83 -30.83
CA LEU A 359 -13.91 -26.12 -30.37
C LEU A 359 -13.02 -26.82 -31.41
N SER A 360 -13.55 -27.22 -32.57
CA SER A 360 -12.84 -28.05 -33.57
C SER A 360 -11.82 -27.31 -34.43
N VAL A 361 -11.84 -25.97 -34.45
CA VAL A 361 -10.94 -25.16 -35.27
C VAL A 361 -9.68 -24.82 -34.48
N ASP A 362 -8.49 -25.05 -35.05
CA ASP A 362 -7.20 -24.75 -34.40
C ASP A 362 -7.10 -23.30 -33.88
N ILE A 363 -7.82 -22.36 -34.51
CA ILE A 363 -7.94 -20.95 -34.11
C ILE A 363 -9.42 -20.59 -33.90
N VAL A 364 -10.02 -21.04 -32.80
CA VAL A 364 -11.32 -20.53 -32.34
C VAL A 364 -11.22 -19.03 -32.04
N SER A 365 -12.13 -18.23 -32.59
CA SER A 365 -12.15 -16.79 -32.35
C SER A 365 -12.69 -16.45 -30.96
N GLU A 366 -12.00 -15.54 -30.27
CA GLU A 366 -12.41 -15.04 -28.95
C GLU A 366 -13.83 -14.43 -28.98
N ALA A 367 -14.19 -13.75 -30.06
CA ALA A 367 -15.51 -13.16 -30.25
C ALA A 367 -16.64 -14.20 -30.30
N GLN A 368 -16.41 -15.36 -30.93
CA GLN A 368 -17.37 -16.47 -30.97
C GLN A 368 -17.56 -17.08 -29.58
N LEU A 369 -16.48 -17.39 -28.85
CA LEU A 369 -16.58 -17.95 -27.49
C LEU A 369 -17.35 -17.03 -26.55
N ARG A 370 -17.08 -15.73 -26.61
CA ARG A 370 -17.79 -14.73 -25.79
C ARG A 370 -19.28 -14.65 -26.07
N SER A 371 -19.69 -14.95 -27.29
CA SER A 371 -21.09 -14.95 -27.70
C SER A 371 -21.80 -16.26 -27.34
N CYS A 372 -21.11 -17.40 -27.43
CA CYS A 372 -21.68 -18.72 -27.19
C CYS A 372 -21.70 -19.16 -25.72
N ILE A 373 -20.63 -18.89 -24.93
CA ILE A 373 -20.54 -19.31 -23.51
C ILE A 373 -21.74 -18.84 -22.68
N PRO A 374 -22.26 -17.61 -22.82
CA PRO A 374 -23.46 -17.20 -22.10
C PRO A 374 -24.70 -18.05 -22.42
N PHE A 375 -24.86 -18.57 -23.64
CA PHE A 375 -25.96 -19.50 -23.95
C PHE A 375 -25.72 -20.86 -23.31
N ILE A 376 -24.49 -21.37 -23.36
CA ILE A 376 -24.10 -22.62 -22.68
C ILE A 376 -24.36 -22.49 -21.17
N THR A 377 -24.04 -21.33 -20.60
CA THR A 377 -24.24 -21.03 -19.18
C THR A 377 -25.72 -21.14 -18.80
N ASP A 378 -26.59 -20.40 -19.49
CA ASP A 378 -28.03 -20.42 -19.19
C ASP A 378 -28.64 -21.83 -19.42
N ILE A 379 -28.19 -22.55 -20.46
CA ILE A 379 -28.65 -23.92 -20.74
C ILE A 379 -28.27 -24.89 -19.61
N VAL A 380 -26.99 -24.86 -19.20
CA VAL A 380 -26.43 -25.84 -18.24
C VAL A 380 -26.78 -25.51 -16.79
N ILE A 381 -26.99 -24.23 -16.47
CA ILE A 381 -27.22 -23.76 -15.10
C ILE A 381 -28.70 -23.58 -14.78
N ASP A 382 -29.49 -23.02 -15.70
CA ASP A 382 -30.85 -22.55 -15.41
C ASP A 382 -31.95 -23.30 -16.17
N LEU A 383 -31.65 -23.89 -17.34
CA LEU A 383 -32.65 -24.53 -18.19
C LEU A 383 -32.76 -26.05 -18.00
N TRP A 384 -31.65 -26.77 -18.07
CA TRP A 384 -31.63 -28.24 -18.08
C TRP A 384 -31.04 -28.85 -16.79
N PRO A 385 -31.35 -30.13 -16.49
CA PRO A 385 -30.73 -30.84 -15.38
C PRO A 385 -29.21 -30.88 -15.50
N PRO A 386 -28.46 -30.64 -14.41
CA PRO A 386 -27.02 -30.40 -14.46
C PRO A 386 -26.23 -31.57 -15.06
N LYS A 387 -25.44 -31.30 -16.11
CA LYS A 387 -24.51 -32.26 -16.74
C LYS A 387 -23.09 -31.69 -16.74
N ARG A 388 -22.11 -32.47 -16.26
CA ARG A 388 -20.69 -32.06 -16.17
C ARG A 388 -19.95 -31.94 -17.51
N ASP A 389 -20.37 -32.67 -18.54
CA ASP A 389 -19.59 -32.83 -19.77
C ASP A 389 -19.36 -31.51 -20.54
N PRO A 390 -20.35 -30.60 -20.69
CA PRO A 390 -20.14 -29.28 -21.29
C PRO A 390 -19.04 -28.46 -20.60
N VAL A 391 -19.03 -28.46 -19.26
CA VAL A 391 -18.03 -27.74 -18.45
C VAL A 391 -16.65 -28.36 -18.66
N CYS A 392 -16.57 -29.69 -18.71
CA CYS A 392 -15.30 -30.41 -18.91
C CYS A 392 -14.70 -30.18 -20.31
N LYS A 393 -15.52 -30.13 -21.35
CA LYS A 393 -15.07 -29.83 -22.73
C LYS A 393 -14.52 -28.41 -22.86
N LEU A 394 -15.19 -27.43 -22.25
CA LEU A 394 -14.67 -26.06 -22.20
C LEU A 394 -13.36 -25.98 -21.42
N TRP A 395 -13.26 -26.70 -20.30
CA TRP A 395 -12.02 -26.79 -19.53
C TRP A 395 -10.85 -27.33 -20.38
N GLU A 396 -11.07 -28.39 -21.17
CA GLU A 396 -10.05 -28.94 -22.05
C GLU A 396 -9.51 -27.89 -23.04
N HIS A 397 -10.40 -27.06 -23.60
CA HIS A 397 -9.98 -25.94 -24.45
C HIS A 397 -9.10 -24.91 -23.72
N PHE A 398 -9.53 -24.46 -22.54
CA PHE A 398 -8.82 -23.42 -21.80
C PHE A 398 -7.51 -23.90 -21.17
N HIS A 399 -7.43 -25.17 -20.73
CA HIS A 399 -6.22 -25.76 -20.14
C HIS A 399 -5.01 -25.68 -21.08
N HIS A 400 -5.22 -25.97 -22.37
CA HIS A 400 -4.16 -25.89 -23.37
C HIS A 400 -3.67 -24.45 -23.59
N ARG A 401 -4.53 -23.46 -23.33
CA ARG A 401 -4.31 -22.03 -23.62
C ARG A 401 -4.12 -21.16 -22.38
N LEU A 402 -3.84 -21.75 -21.21
CA LEU A 402 -3.68 -20.99 -19.96
C LEU A 402 -2.62 -19.88 -20.03
N ASN A 403 -1.57 -20.03 -20.85
CA ASN A 403 -0.57 -18.97 -21.05
C ASN A 403 -1.04 -17.79 -21.93
N GLY A 404 -2.27 -17.84 -22.47
CA GLY A 404 -2.85 -16.81 -23.32
C GLY A 404 -3.52 -15.70 -22.52
N CYS A 405 -3.61 -14.51 -23.13
CA CYS A 405 -4.30 -13.34 -22.58
C CYS A 405 -5.81 -13.30 -22.91
N PHE A 406 -6.30 -14.21 -23.77
CA PHE A 406 -7.70 -14.24 -24.26
C PHE A 406 -8.17 -12.86 -24.79
N PHE A 407 -7.27 -12.20 -25.53
CA PHE A 407 -7.46 -10.84 -26.02
C PHE A 407 -8.46 -10.76 -27.19
N LEU A 408 -9.27 -9.69 -27.20
CA LEU A 408 -10.13 -9.35 -28.31
C LEU A 408 -9.44 -8.32 -29.24
N PRO A 409 -9.26 -8.62 -30.54
CA PRO A 409 -8.73 -7.63 -31.49
C PRO A 409 -9.53 -6.32 -31.46
N GLY A 410 -8.86 -5.20 -31.18
CA GLY A 410 -9.47 -3.87 -31.06
C GLY A 410 -9.83 -3.43 -29.64
N ALA A 411 -9.62 -4.27 -28.62
CA ALA A 411 -9.70 -3.85 -27.21
C ALA A 411 -8.45 -3.03 -26.80
N SER A 412 -8.58 -2.21 -25.76
CA SER A 412 -7.46 -1.39 -25.25
C SER A 412 -6.27 -2.26 -24.84
N THR A 413 -5.05 -1.73 -24.94
CA THR A 413 -3.82 -2.42 -24.53
C THR A 413 -3.85 -2.87 -23.06
N ASP A 414 -4.64 -2.20 -22.22
CA ASP A 414 -4.86 -2.55 -20.82
C ASP A 414 -5.52 -3.93 -20.64
N THR A 415 -6.23 -4.44 -21.66
CA THR A 415 -6.82 -5.79 -21.62
C THR A 415 -5.82 -6.93 -21.84
N ILE A 416 -4.58 -6.60 -22.25
CA ILE A 416 -3.48 -7.55 -22.42
C ILE A 416 -2.63 -7.65 -21.15
N ALA A 417 -2.58 -6.56 -20.37
CA ALA A 417 -1.84 -6.51 -19.12
C ALA A 417 -2.59 -7.25 -18.00
N ILE A 418 -1.82 -7.77 -17.04
CA ILE A 418 -2.41 -8.40 -15.86
C ILE A 418 -3.03 -7.30 -14.99
N PRO A 419 -4.34 -7.34 -14.72
CA PRO A 419 -5.05 -6.19 -14.16
C PRO A 419 -4.84 -6.03 -12.64
N CYS A 420 -4.18 -6.99 -11.97
CA CYS A 420 -4.08 -7.05 -10.52
C CYS A 420 -2.64 -6.80 -10.05
N SER A 421 -2.48 -5.78 -9.23
CA SER A 421 -1.22 -5.40 -8.59
C SER A 421 -1.01 -6.12 -7.25
N SER A 422 -2.11 -6.46 -6.54
CA SER A 422 -2.11 -7.15 -5.24
C SER A 422 -2.93 -8.46 -5.24
N GLY A 423 -2.78 -9.25 -4.17
CA GLY A 423 -3.62 -10.44 -3.95
C GLY A 423 -5.10 -10.09 -3.68
N ALA A 424 -5.38 -9.01 -2.97
CA ALA A 424 -6.74 -8.57 -2.70
C ALA A 424 -7.48 -8.14 -3.98
N GLU A 425 -6.83 -7.42 -4.89
CA GLU A 425 -7.41 -7.07 -6.20
C GLU A 425 -7.73 -8.31 -7.04
N MET A 426 -6.88 -9.34 -6.96
CA MET A 426 -7.10 -10.62 -7.62
C MET A 426 -8.30 -11.36 -7.04
N LEU A 427 -8.49 -11.35 -5.71
CA LEU A 427 -9.66 -11.93 -5.07
C LEU A 427 -10.95 -11.18 -5.43
N LEU A 428 -10.92 -9.83 -5.35
CA LEU A 428 -12.02 -8.96 -5.75
C LEU A 428 -12.41 -9.17 -7.22
N LEU A 429 -11.44 -9.39 -8.11
CA LEU A 429 -11.71 -9.72 -9.51
C LEU A 429 -12.55 -10.99 -9.62
N VAL A 430 -12.21 -12.04 -8.86
CA VAL A 430 -12.94 -13.32 -8.92
C VAL A 430 -14.33 -13.21 -8.27
N GLN A 431 -14.46 -12.49 -7.16
CA GLN A 431 -15.77 -12.19 -6.56
C GLN A 431 -16.68 -11.45 -7.55
N ASN A 432 -16.14 -10.43 -8.22
CA ASN A 432 -16.86 -9.73 -9.29
C ASN A 432 -17.23 -10.65 -10.47
N ILE A 433 -16.44 -11.68 -10.79
CA ILE A 433 -16.80 -12.66 -11.83
C ILE A 433 -18.02 -13.50 -11.39
N MET A 434 -18.11 -13.83 -10.10
CA MET A 434 -19.18 -14.64 -9.51
C MET A 434 -20.49 -13.86 -9.32
N ASP A 435 -20.42 -12.60 -8.88
CA ASP A 435 -21.60 -11.80 -8.47
C ASP A 435 -22.31 -11.07 -9.61
N LEU A 436 -21.83 -11.17 -10.86
CA LEU A 436 -22.39 -10.43 -11.99
C LEU A 436 -23.87 -10.80 -12.27
N PRO A 437 -24.76 -9.81 -12.47
CA PRO A 437 -26.05 -10.06 -13.10
C PRO A 437 -25.83 -10.66 -14.50
N THR A 438 -26.66 -11.61 -14.90
CA THR A 438 -26.55 -12.34 -16.19
C THR A 438 -26.63 -11.42 -17.43
N ASN A 439 -26.99 -10.14 -17.27
CA ASN A 439 -27.33 -9.25 -18.38
C ASN A 439 -26.51 -7.94 -18.48
N SER A 440 -25.61 -7.62 -17.54
CA SER A 440 -24.84 -6.36 -17.56
C SER A 440 -23.37 -6.60 -17.19
N GLY A 441 -22.45 -6.46 -18.16
CA GLY A 441 -20.99 -6.56 -17.95
C GLY A 441 -20.27 -7.60 -18.82
N LEU A 442 -21.00 -8.56 -19.41
CA LEU A 442 -20.44 -9.63 -20.25
C LEU A 442 -19.68 -9.09 -21.50
N GLN A 443 -20.05 -7.91 -21.99
CA GLN A 443 -19.47 -7.30 -23.20
C GLN A 443 -18.06 -6.71 -23.01
N GLN A 444 -17.52 -6.68 -21.78
CA GLN A 444 -16.14 -6.22 -21.52
C GLN A 444 -15.21 -7.34 -21.04
N ARG A 445 -15.72 -8.56 -20.83
CA ARG A 445 -14.97 -9.68 -20.25
C ARG A 445 -14.57 -10.71 -21.32
N ASN A 446 -13.39 -11.31 -21.18
CA ASN A 446 -12.91 -12.37 -22.07
C ASN A 446 -13.64 -13.71 -21.81
N SER A 447 -13.47 -14.65 -22.73
CA SER A 447 -14.09 -15.97 -22.75
C SER A 447 -13.70 -16.81 -21.54
N PHE A 448 -12.47 -16.65 -21.03
CA PHE A 448 -12.01 -17.36 -19.84
C PHE A 448 -12.77 -16.91 -18.59
N TYR A 449 -13.00 -15.61 -18.39
CA TYR A 449 -13.82 -15.13 -17.27
C TYR A 449 -15.28 -15.59 -17.35
N LEU A 450 -15.84 -15.67 -18.56
CA LEU A 450 -17.18 -16.23 -18.78
C LEU A 450 -17.24 -17.72 -18.42
N PHE A 451 -16.18 -18.46 -18.79
CA PHE A 451 -16.04 -19.86 -18.38
C PHE A 451 -15.87 -20.01 -16.86
N LEU A 452 -15.07 -19.16 -16.21
CA LEU A 452 -14.91 -19.19 -14.75
C LEU A 452 -16.24 -18.94 -14.04
N ARG A 453 -17.07 -18.01 -14.53
CA ARG A 453 -18.43 -17.81 -14.03
C ARG A 453 -19.29 -19.06 -14.20
N LEU A 454 -19.29 -19.66 -15.40
CA LEU A 454 -20.00 -20.92 -15.64
C LEU A 454 -19.56 -22.00 -14.66
N LEU A 455 -18.24 -22.22 -14.53
CA LEU A 455 -17.67 -23.20 -13.63
C LEU A 455 -18.07 -22.93 -12.18
N GLY A 456 -17.83 -21.72 -11.69
CA GLY A 456 -18.08 -21.38 -10.28
C GLY A 456 -19.56 -21.49 -9.91
N VAL A 457 -20.45 -20.92 -10.73
CA VAL A 457 -21.90 -21.01 -10.49
C VAL A 457 -22.36 -22.47 -10.59
N PHE A 458 -21.87 -23.23 -11.57
CA PHE A 458 -22.19 -24.66 -11.69
C PHE A 458 -21.76 -25.46 -10.46
N LEU A 459 -20.54 -25.23 -9.95
CA LEU A 459 -20.03 -25.89 -8.76
C LEU A 459 -20.79 -25.48 -7.49
N SER A 460 -21.23 -24.22 -7.39
CA SER A 460 -22.01 -23.72 -6.26
C SER A 460 -23.42 -24.33 -6.20
N LYS A 461 -24.11 -24.45 -7.35
CA LYS A 461 -25.45 -25.06 -7.42
C LYS A 461 -25.44 -26.59 -7.36
N ASN A 462 -24.34 -27.24 -7.75
CA ASN A 462 -24.26 -28.70 -7.91
C ASN A 462 -23.10 -29.32 -7.09
N PRO A 463 -23.18 -29.32 -5.75
CA PRO A 463 -22.09 -29.80 -4.89
C PRO A 463 -21.76 -31.28 -5.09
N SER A 464 -22.72 -32.12 -5.50
CA SER A 464 -22.51 -33.56 -5.73
C SER A 464 -21.60 -33.86 -6.93
N GLN A 465 -21.56 -32.99 -7.95
CA GLN A 465 -20.73 -33.18 -9.15
C GLN A 465 -19.34 -32.56 -9.00
N ARG A 466 -19.12 -31.76 -7.96
CA ARG A 466 -17.90 -30.98 -7.76
C ARG A 466 -16.62 -31.82 -7.66
N PRO A 467 -16.52 -32.88 -6.82
CA PRO A 467 -15.28 -33.65 -6.69
C PRO A 467 -14.79 -34.25 -8.03
N ASN A 468 -15.73 -34.63 -8.89
CA ASN A 468 -15.42 -35.17 -10.21
C ASN A 468 -14.84 -34.11 -11.16
N ILE A 469 -15.38 -32.89 -11.13
CA ILE A 469 -14.92 -31.78 -11.96
C ILE A 469 -13.57 -31.29 -11.46
N GLU A 470 -13.43 -31.06 -10.15
CA GLU A 470 -12.16 -30.68 -9.52
C GLU A 470 -11.08 -31.72 -9.79
N GLY A 471 -11.38 -33.02 -9.63
CA GLY A 471 -10.45 -34.11 -9.95
C GLY A 471 -10.00 -34.10 -11.41
N ARG A 472 -10.89 -33.81 -12.36
CA ARG A 472 -10.55 -33.68 -13.79
C ARG A 472 -9.73 -32.42 -14.09
N ILE A 473 -9.96 -31.32 -13.37
CA ILE A 473 -9.18 -30.09 -13.50
C ILE A 473 -7.76 -30.31 -12.96
N PHE A 474 -7.64 -30.77 -11.71
CA PHE A 474 -6.34 -30.92 -11.06
C PHE A 474 -5.47 -32.02 -11.67
N SER A 475 -6.04 -33.10 -12.19
CA SER A 475 -5.28 -34.17 -12.87
C SER A 475 -4.56 -33.72 -14.15
N LYS A 476 -4.96 -32.59 -14.73
CA LYS A 476 -4.31 -32.01 -15.92
C LYS A 476 -3.11 -31.12 -15.60
N PHE A 477 -2.85 -30.84 -14.32
CA PHE A 477 -1.65 -30.15 -13.88
C PHE A 477 -0.63 -31.19 -13.43
N SER A 478 0.37 -31.43 -14.28
CA SER A 478 1.59 -32.14 -13.92
C SER A 478 2.67 -31.16 -13.47
N GLN A 479 3.74 -31.65 -12.83
CA GLN A 479 4.90 -30.83 -12.47
C GLN A 479 5.49 -30.12 -13.70
N THR A 480 5.63 -30.83 -14.83
CA THR A 480 6.12 -30.25 -16.10
C THR A 480 5.20 -29.15 -16.63
N LYS A 481 3.87 -29.34 -16.55
CA LYS A 481 2.91 -28.32 -16.97
C LYS A 481 3.01 -27.07 -16.09
N MET A 482 3.04 -27.23 -14.76
CA MET A 482 3.18 -26.11 -13.81
C MET A 482 4.46 -25.31 -14.05
N GLN A 483 5.59 -25.99 -14.28
CA GLN A 483 6.87 -25.35 -14.58
C GLN A 483 6.88 -24.62 -15.93
N SER A 484 6.07 -25.07 -16.90
CA SER A 484 5.92 -24.42 -18.22
C SER A 484 5.01 -23.20 -18.24
N LEU A 485 4.28 -22.91 -17.15
CA LEU A 485 3.39 -21.75 -17.08
C LEU A 485 4.19 -20.45 -17.00
N LYS A 486 3.87 -19.51 -17.91
CA LYS A 486 4.37 -18.13 -17.89
C LYS A 486 3.64 -17.32 -16.81
N GLU A 487 4.04 -16.07 -16.59
CA GLU A 487 3.37 -15.15 -15.65
C GLU A 487 1.84 -15.14 -15.82
N MET A 488 1.37 -14.98 -17.06
CA MET A 488 -0.06 -15.00 -17.39
C MET A 488 -0.74 -16.35 -17.09
N GLY A 489 -0.01 -17.45 -17.28
CA GLY A 489 -0.49 -18.80 -16.97
C GLY A 489 -0.67 -19.02 -15.47
N ILE A 490 0.24 -18.51 -14.64
CA ILE A 490 0.14 -18.58 -13.18
C ILE A 490 -1.03 -17.71 -12.69
N PHE A 491 -1.23 -16.52 -13.27
CA PHE A 491 -2.40 -15.69 -12.98
C PHE A 491 -3.70 -16.42 -13.30
N ASN A 492 -3.84 -16.95 -14.52
CA ASN A 492 -5.04 -17.69 -14.95
C ASN A 492 -5.31 -18.94 -14.09
N PHE A 493 -4.25 -19.63 -13.68
CA PHE A 493 -4.33 -20.74 -12.72
C PHE A 493 -4.81 -20.26 -11.33
N GLY A 494 -4.29 -19.14 -10.84
CA GLY A 494 -4.69 -18.59 -9.55
C GLY A 494 -6.16 -18.16 -9.51
N ILE A 495 -6.65 -17.42 -10.51
CA ILE A 495 -8.08 -17.03 -10.56
C ILE A 495 -9.02 -18.23 -10.76
N LEU A 496 -8.57 -19.29 -11.45
CA LEU A 496 -9.31 -20.55 -11.56
C LEU A 496 -9.46 -21.22 -10.18
N CYS A 497 -8.36 -21.35 -9.43
CA CYS A 497 -8.38 -21.96 -8.10
C CYS A 497 -9.20 -21.13 -7.12
N LEU A 498 -9.05 -19.81 -7.11
CA LEU A 498 -9.86 -18.92 -6.27
C LEU A 498 -11.36 -18.99 -6.62
N CYS A 499 -11.71 -19.14 -7.90
CA CYS A 499 -13.10 -19.31 -8.34
C CYS A 499 -13.70 -20.62 -7.79
N MET A 500 -12.95 -21.73 -7.90
CA MET A 500 -13.36 -23.02 -7.32
C MET A 500 -13.47 -22.95 -5.80
N ALA A 501 -12.51 -22.29 -5.13
CA ALA A 501 -12.49 -22.12 -3.67
C ALA A 501 -13.71 -21.31 -3.18
N LEU A 502 -14.05 -20.21 -3.86
CA LEU A 502 -15.25 -19.41 -3.57
C LEU A 502 -16.57 -20.18 -3.77
N SER A 503 -16.55 -21.22 -4.60
CA SER A 503 -17.73 -22.04 -4.88
C SER A 503 -18.07 -23.03 -3.75
N GLY A 504 -17.16 -23.31 -2.82
CA GLY A 504 -17.51 -23.89 -1.51
C GLY A 504 -16.41 -24.68 -0.77
N HIS A 505 -15.52 -25.40 -1.44
CA HIS A 505 -14.42 -26.17 -0.79
C HIS A 505 -13.14 -25.34 -0.72
N ALA A 506 -13.19 -24.23 0.03
CA ALA A 506 -12.08 -23.28 0.08
C ALA A 506 -10.78 -23.93 0.56
N LYS A 507 -10.85 -24.78 1.59
CA LYS A 507 -9.67 -25.44 2.17
C LYS A 507 -9.05 -26.45 1.21
N GLU A 508 -9.83 -27.40 0.69
CA GLU A 508 -9.31 -28.48 -0.15
C GLU A 508 -8.72 -27.94 -1.46
N VAL A 509 -9.40 -26.96 -2.07
CA VAL A 509 -8.92 -26.28 -3.27
C VAL A 509 -7.67 -25.45 -2.98
N GLY A 510 -7.65 -24.74 -1.85
CA GLY A 510 -6.50 -23.93 -1.43
C GLY A 510 -5.26 -24.77 -1.14
N ASP A 511 -5.40 -25.87 -0.41
CA ASP A 511 -4.32 -26.82 -0.14
C ASP A 511 -3.76 -27.41 -1.44
N LYS A 512 -4.67 -27.77 -2.38
CA LYS A 512 -4.27 -28.27 -3.69
C LYS A 512 -3.57 -27.20 -4.53
N MET A 513 -4.05 -25.96 -4.49
CA MET A 513 -3.44 -24.82 -5.16
C MET A 513 -2.01 -24.58 -4.65
N GLN A 514 -1.80 -24.55 -3.33
CA GLN A 514 -0.47 -24.37 -2.75
C GLN A 514 0.48 -25.51 -3.12
N TYR A 515 0.01 -26.75 -3.03
CA TYR A 515 0.78 -27.92 -3.44
C TYR A 515 1.25 -27.84 -4.90
N LEU A 516 0.36 -27.42 -5.82
CA LEU A 516 0.70 -27.26 -7.23
C LEU A 516 1.63 -26.06 -7.50
N LEU A 517 1.46 -24.94 -6.79
CA LEU A 517 2.35 -23.77 -6.92
C LEU A 517 3.78 -24.09 -6.48
N ASN A 518 3.96 -24.96 -5.49
CA ASN A 518 5.29 -25.40 -5.05
C ASN A 518 6.07 -26.13 -6.15
N TRP A 519 5.40 -26.75 -7.13
CA TRP A 519 6.06 -27.38 -8.29
C TRP A 519 6.72 -26.39 -9.25
N CYS A 520 6.31 -25.12 -9.25
CA CYS A 520 7.00 -24.09 -10.01
C CYS A 520 8.42 -23.82 -9.49
N ASN A 521 8.76 -24.30 -8.29
CA ASN A 521 9.99 -24.00 -7.55
C ASN A 521 10.28 -22.49 -7.53
N PRO A 522 9.69 -21.75 -6.57
CA PRO A 522 9.81 -20.29 -6.46
C PRO A 522 11.26 -19.77 -6.47
N GLN A 523 12.24 -20.60 -6.08
CA GLN A 523 13.65 -20.24 -6.02
C GLN A 523 14.34 -20.19 -7.40
N SER A 524 13.73 -20.78 -8.43
CA SER A 524 14.33 -20.95 -9.77
C SER A 524 13.62 -20.16 -10.87
N VAL A 525 12.52 -19.49 -10.54
CA VAL A 525 11.71 -18.72 -11.50
C VAL A 525 12.16 -17.27 -11.56
N ASP A 526 11.85 -16.59 -12.67
CA ASP A 526 12.04 -15.15 -12.77
C ASP A 526 11.12 -14.36 -11.82
N LEU A 527 11.49 -13.10 -11.56
CA LEU A 527 10.77 -12.22 -10.63
C LEU A 527 9.28 -12.06 -10.96
N CYS A 528 8.91 -11.95 -12.24
CA CYS A 528 7.51 -11.74 -12.62
C CYS A 528 6.64 -12.95 -12.26
N ARG A 529 7.14 -14.16 -12.52
CA ARG A 529 6.48 -15.40 -12.10
C ARG A 529 6.43 -15.53 -10.58
N HIS A 530 7.51 -15.18 -9.87
CA HIS A 530 7.57 -15.25 -8.41
C HIS A 530 6.55 -14.30 -7.75
N LEU A 531 6.47 -13.05 -8.25
CA LEU A 531 5.45 -12.08 -7.82
C LEU A 531 4.04 -12.62 -8.04
N MET A 532 3.77 -13.31 -9.14
CA MET A 532 2.46 -13.89 -9.41
C MET A 532 2.10 -15.03 -8.45
N ILE A 533 3.07 -15.89 -8.12
CA ILE A 533 2.88 -16.96 -7.13
C ILE A 533 2.50 -16.34 -5.78
N TRP A 534 3.24 -15.31 -5.33
CA TRP A 534 2.95 -14.60 -4.08
C TRP A 534 1.59 -13.88 -4.12
N ARG A 535 1.21 -13.25 -5.24
CA ARG A 535 -0.12 -12.65 -5.38
C ARG A 535 -1.22 -13.69 -5.20
N ALA A 536 -1.08 -14.85 -5.82
CA ALA A 536 -2.06 -15.93 -5.74
C ALA A 536 -2.13 -16.54 -4.33
N GLN A 537 -0.99 -16.71 -3.65
CA GLN A 537 -0.92 -17.17 -2.25
C GLN A 537 -1.54 -16.14 -1.29
N LEU A 538 -1.23 -14.85 -1.44
CA LEU A 538 -1.82 -13.78 -0.61
C LEU A 538 -3.33 -13.66 -0.84
N ALA A 539 -3.81 -13.81 -2.07
CA ALA A 539 -5.24 -13.86 -2.38
C ALA A 539 -5.95 -15.04 -1.69
N LEU A 540 -5.29 -16.20 -1.62
CA LEU A 540 -5.80 -17.38 -0.92
C LEU A 540 -5.85 -17.15 0.60
N LEU A 541 -4.80 -16.58 1.20
CA LEU A 541 -4.78 -16.24 2.63
C LEU A 541 -5.88 -15.24 2.98
N GLN A 542 -6.04 -14.21 2.14
CA GLN A 542 -7.13 -13.23 2.26
C GLN A 542 -8.51 -13.90 2.19
N LEU A 543 -8.71 -14.83 1.25
CA LEU A 543 -9.97 -15.59 1.13
C LEU A 543 -10.25 -16.42 2.39
N TYR A 544 -9.24 -17.05 2.98
CA TYR A 544 -9.41 -17.79 4.24
C TYR A 544 -9.87 -16.88 5.37
N ILE A 545 -9.31 -15.67 5.48
CA ILE A 545 -9.74 -14.67 6.48
C ILE A 545 -11.18 -14.21 6.21
N GLU A 546 -11.56 -13.93 4.96
CA GLU A 546 -12.94 -13.56 4.60
C GLU A 546 -13.96 -14.68 4.86
N LYS A 547 -13.50 -15.94 4.88
CA LYS A 547 -14.30 -17.13 5.21
C LYS A 547 -14.16 -17.59 6.67
N GLU A 548 -13.52 -16.79 7.51
CA GLU A 548 -13.33 -17.08 8.94
C GLU A 548 -12.56 -18.39 9.19
N MET A 549 -11.53 -18.66 8.39
CA MET A 549 -10.71 -19.88 8.42
C MET A 549 -9.29 -19.59 8.92
N ASP A 550 -8.76 -20.48 9.77
CA ASP A 550 -7.38 -20.38 10.26
C ASP A 550 -6.35 -20.57 9.13
N ILE A 551 -5.35 -19.68 9.08
CA ILE A 551 -4.35 -19.66 8.01
C ILE A 551 -3.04 -20.37 8.36
N THR A 552 -2.97 -21.13 9.47
CA THR A 552 -1.69 -21.69 9.98
C THR A 552 -0.94 -22.52 8.95
N GLU A 553 -1.58 -23.52 8.37
CA GLU A 553 -0.96 -24.44 7.39
C GLU A 553 -0.53 -23.67 6.13
N ALA A 554 -1.43 -22.84 5.62
CA ALA A 554 -1.25 -22.07 4.41
C ALA A 554 -0.15 -21.00 4.52
N SER A 555 -0.09 -20.32 5.66
CA SER A 555 0.92 -19.29 5.92
C SER A 555 2.29 -19.90 6.25
N ALA A 556 2.35 -21.05 6.92
CA ALA A 556 3.62 -21.73 7.21
C ALA A 556 4.38 -22.08 5.92
N LEU A 557 3.71 -22.71 4.95
CA LEU A 557 4.30 -23.04 3.65
C LEU A 557 4.74 -21.80 2.87
N PHE A 558 3.92 -20.75 2.87
CA PHE A 558 4.29 -19.49 2.24
C PHE A 558 5.51 -18.84 2.90
N MET A 559 5.59 -18.89 4.23
CA MET A 559 6.69 -18.29 4.99
C MET A 559 8.02 -19.02 4.80
N GLU A 560 8.04 -20.29 4.41
CA GLU A 560 9.27 -20.99 4.01
C GLU A 560 9.94 -20.31 2.81
N ASP A 561 9.15 -19.93 1.80
CA ASP A 561 9.65 -19.20 0.63
C ASP A 561 10.07 -17.77 0.98
N VAL A 562 9.26 -17.06 1.78
CA VAL A 562 9.61 -15.71 2.30
C VAL A 562 10.94 -15.73 3.07
N ASN A 563 11.16 -16.74 3.90
CA ASN A 563 12.41 -16.90 4.65
C ASN A 563 13.60 -17.22 3.73
N HIS A 564 13.38 -17.94 2.62
CA HIS A 564 14.40 -18.15 1.61
C HIS A 564 14.81 -16.84 0.92
N VAL A 565 13.83 -16.06 0.45
CA VAL A 565 14.06 -14.72 -0.16
C VAL A 565 14.75 -13.76 0.81
N SER A 566 14.43 -13.84 2.11
CA SER A 566 15.07 -13.01 3.15
C SER A 566 16.58 -13.24 3.29
N ARG A 567 17.11 -14.39 2.82
CA ARG A 567 18.53 -14.72 2.87
C ARG A 567 19.31 -14.19 1.65
N SER A 568 18.67 -14.01 0.49
CA SER A 568 19.35 -13.65 -0.76
C SER A 568 19.69 -12.16 -0.88
N ARG A 569 18.93 -11.27 -0.21
CA ARG A 569 19.17 -9.80 -0.13
C ARG A 569 19.39 -9.12 -1.50
N SER A 570 18.60 -9.47 -2.52
CA SER A 570 18.64 -8.86 -3.85
C SER A 570 17.64 -7.70 -4.02
N ASN A 571 17.79 -6.88 -5.06
CA ASN A 571 16.78 -5.87 -5.43
C ASN A 571 15.41 -6.50 -5.72
N ASP A 572 15.38 -7.69 -6.32
CA ASP A 572 14.17 -8.48 -6.56
C ASP A 572 13.43 -8.82 -5.26
N SER A 573 14.17 -9.00 -4.16
CA SER A 573 13.60 -9.26 -2.83
C SER A 573 12.79 -8.07 -2.32
N VAL A 574 13.18 -6.83 -2.65
CA VAL A 574 12.44 -5.62 -2.25
C VAL A 574 11.06 -5.58 -2.89
N SER A 575 10.96 -5.91 -4.18
CA SER A 575 9.69 -5.98 -4.91
C SER A 575 8.74 -7.03 -4.33
N LEU A 576 9.27 -8.20 -3.97
CA LEU A 576 8.53 -9.26 -3.30
C LEU A 576 8.05 -8.84 -1.90
N PHE A 577 8.91 -8.26 -1.08
CA PHE A 577 8.52 -7.75 0.25
C PHE A 577 7.54 -6.58 0.19
N ASN A 578 7.61 -5.73 -0.84
CA ASN A 578 6.58 -4.70 -1.09
C ASN A 578 5.21 -5.33 -1.32
N LEU A 579 5.15 -6.42 -2.10
CA LEU A 579 3.92 -7.17 -2.31
C LEU A 579 3.42 -7.81 -1.01
N LEU A 580 4.32 -8.41 -0.22
CA LEU A 580 3.98 -8.99 1.08
C LEU A 580 3.48 -7.94 2.08
N ALA A 581 4.08 -6.75 2.12
CA ALA A 581 3.64 -5.65 2.98
C ALA A 581 2.22 -5.18 2.62
N ARG A 582 1.89 -5.08 1.32
CA ARG A 582 0.51 -4.82 0.87
C ARG A 582 -0.44 -5.95 1.28
N GLY A 583 -0.06 -7.20 1.04
CA GLY A 583 -0.87 -8.35 1.43
C GLY A 583 -1.12 -8.43 2.94
N LEU A 584 -0.11 -8.14 3.76
CA LEU A 584 -0.25 -8.07 5.21
C LEU A 584 -1.25 -6.98 5.62
N LYS A 585 -1.21 -5.81 4.97
CA LYS A 585 -2.17 -4.73 5.20
C LYS A 585 -3.59 -5.18 4.85
N ASP A 586 -3.79 -5.77 3.69
CA ASP A 586 -5.11 -6.23 3.22
C ASP A 586 -5.69 -7.28 4.20
N ILE A 587 -4.89 -8.27 4.59
CA ILE A 587 -5.25 -9.35 5.52
C ILE A 587 -5.64 -8.79 6.89
N THR A 588 -4.81 -7.91 7.45
CA THR A 588 -5.03 -7.38 8.81
C THR A 588 -6.13 -6.31 8.88
N THR A 589 -6.41 -5.64 7.76
CA THR A 589 -7.58 -4.76 7.61
C THR A 589 -8.87 -5.58 7.59
N THR A 590 -8.86 -6.73 6.92
CA THR A 590 -10.03 -7.59 6.73
C THR A 590 -10.35 -8.42 7.97
N SER A 591 -9.35 -9.01 8.60
CA SER A 591 -9.50 -9.74 9.87
C SER A 591 -9.99 -8.80 10.96
N LYS A 592 -11.10 -9.07 11.63
CA LYS A 592 -11.62 -8.16 12.68
C LYS A 592 -10.85 -8.28 14.00
N ASN A 593 -10.51 -9.51 14.40
CA ASN A 593 -9.99 -9.81 15.74
C ASN A 593 -8.55 -10.35 15.76
N LEU A 594 -7.91 -10.57 14.60
CA LEU A 594 -6.59 -11.20 14.50
C LEU A 594 -6.54 -12.60 15.14
N ASP A 595 -7.59 -13.38 14.91
CA ASP A 595 -7.89 -14.68 15.52
C ASP A 595 -7.64 -15.89 14.61
N TYR A 596 -7.12 -15.68 13.40
CA TYR A 596 -6.92 -16.75 12.41
C TYR A 596 -5.45 -17.12 12.18
N SER A 597 -4.58 -16.81 13.15
CA SER A 597 -3.14 -17.10 13.11
C SER A 597 -2.31 -16.21 12.18
N GLU A 598 -2.74 -14.97 11.98
CA GLU A 598 -2.06 -13.92 11.20
C GLU A 598 -0.66 -13.59 11.72
N HIS A 599 -0.38 -13.91 12.99
CA HIS A 599 0.93 -13.72 13.62
C HIS A 599 2.07 -14.47 12.91
N ILE A 600 1.77 -15.53 12.15
CA ILE A 600 2.77 -16.30 11.38
C ILE A 600 3.36 -15.45 10.25
N LEU A 601 2.61 -14.47 9.72
CA LEU A 601 3.07 -13.57 8.68
C LEU A 601 4.10 -12.54 9.18
N ILE A 602 4.19 -12.34 10.51
CA ILE A 602 5.19 -11.48 11.15
C ILE A 602 6.50 -12.27 11.31
N GLY A 603 7.38 -12.14 10.32
CA GLY A 603 8.64 -12.91 10.24
C GLY A 603 9.90 -12.06 10.17
N SER A 604 11.04 -12.75 10.05
CA SER A 604 12.37 -12.11 9.97
C SER A 604 12.53 -11.16 8.77
N TRP A 605 11.72 -11.38 7.72
CA TRP A 605 11.65 -10.54 6.53
C TRP A 605 11.37 -9.07 6.83
N ILE A 606 10.64 -8.75 7.90
CA ILE A 606 10.34 -7.37 8.30
C ILE A 606 11.66 -6.61 8.54
N SER A 607 12.53 -7.17 9.38
CA SER A 607 13.82 -6.57 9.68
C SER A 607 14.74 -6.49 8.45
N SER A 608 14.68 -7.47 7.56
CA SER A 608 15.44 -7.48 6.30
C SER A 608 14.94 -6.38 5.36
N TYR A 609 13.64 -6.31 5.12
CA TYR A 609 13.00 -5.32 4.27
C TYR A 609 13.26 -3.90 4.77
N MET A 610 13.08 -3.65 6.07
CA MET A 610 13.36 -2.37 6.73
C MET A 610 14.84 -1.94 6.70
N ARG A 611 15.77 -2.84 6.34
CA ARG A 611 17.18 -2.48 6.10
C ARG A 611 17.50 -2.28 4.62
N MET A 612 16.69 -2.84 3.73
CA MET A 612 16.92 -2.85 2.27
C MET A 612 16.16 -1.75 1.53
N THR A 613 14.94 -1.40 1.95
CA THR A 613 14.11 -0.38 1.29
C THR A 613 14.53 1.03 1.72
N ALA A 614 14.46 2.00 0.80
CA ALA A 614 14.62 3.42 1.17
C ALA A 614 13.33 4.01 1.77
N ASP A 615 12.17 3.43 1.43
CA ASP A 615 10.85 3.87 1.89
C ASP A 615 10.07 2.70 2.51
N PRO A 616 10.14 2.53 3.84
CA PRO A 616 9.39 1.50 4.56
C PRO A 616 7.97 1.94 4.98
N ALA A 617 7.50 3.13 4.59
CA ALA A 617 6.33 3.78 5.20
C ALA A 617 5.09 2.88 5.25
N LEU A 618 4.76 2.20 4.13
CA LEU A 618 3.63 1.29 4.04
C LEU A 618 3.67 0.20 5.13
N LEU A 619 4.83 -0.43 5.33
CA LEU A 619 4.96 -1.49 6.32
C LEU A 619 4.90 -0.93 7.74
N ILE A 620 5.52 0.24 7.99
CA ILE A 620 5.46 0.87 9.31
C ILE A 620 4.02 1.25 9.68
N ASP A 621 3.29 1.86 8.75
CA ASP A 621 1.89 2.24 8.96
C ASP A 621 1.02 1.00 9.22
N THR A 622 1.23 -0.08 8.45
CA THR A 622 0.55 -1.36 8.67
C THR A 622 0.86 -1.94 10.05
N LEU A 623 2.12 -1.93 10.49
CA LEU A 623 2.51 -2.41 11.82
C LEU A 623 1.91 -1.55 12.94
N LEU A 624 1.88 -0.23 12.77
CA LEU A 624 1.23 0.69 13.72
C LEU A 624 -0.28 0.43 13.83
N GLU A 625 -0.96 0.17 12.71
CA GLU A 625 -2.37 -0.22 12.67
C GLU A 625 -2.61 -1.55 13.39
N ILE A 626 -1.79 -2.57 13.14
CA ILE A 626 -1.85 -3.87 13.85
C ILE A 626 -1.68 -3.65 15.36
N MET A 627 -0.68 -2.89 15.79
CA MET A 627 -0.42 -2.63 17.21
C MET A 627 -1.56 -1.84 17.87
N LYS A 628 -2.12 -0.85 17.18
CA LYS A 628 -3.29 -0.10 17.64
C LYS A 628 -4.49 -1.04 17.80
N LYS A 629 -4.71 -1.95 16.86
CA LYS A 629 -5.78 -2.94 16.90
C LYS A 629 -5.64 -3.90 18.08
N ILE A 630 -4.43 -4.39 18.34
CA ILE A 630 -4.13 -5.22 19.52
C ILE A 630 -4.44 -4.45 20.81
N LEU A 631 -4.03 -3.18 20.92
CA LEU A 631 -4.32 -2.33 22.09
C LEU A 631 -5.82 -2.10 22.29
N THR A 632 -6.60 -1.94 21.22
CA THR A 632 -8.06 -1.80 21.33
C THR A 632 -8.74 -3.10 21.77
N LEU A 633 -8.29 -4.23 21.25
CA LEU A 633 -8.84 -5.54 21.61
C LEU A 633 -8.46 -5.93 23.04
N SER A 634 -7.24 -5.60 23.49
CA SER A 634 -6.81 -5.89 24.87
C SER A 634 -7.64 -5.15 25.93
N LYS A 635 -8.15 -3.94 25.60
CA LYS A 635 -9.06 -3.19 26.51
C LYS A 635 -10.42 -3.87 26.66
N ASN A 636 -10.88 -4.62 25.66
CA ASN A 636 -12.20 -5.23 25.64
C ASN A 636 -12.23 -6.64 26.26
N VAL A 637 -11.10 -7.37 26.22
CA VAL A 637 -11.00 -8.80 26.62
C VAL A 637 -10.63 -8.99 28.10
N GLY A 638 -10.29 -7.92 28.82
CA GLY A 638 -9.81 -8.02 30.21
C GLY A 638 -8.39 -8.58 30.30
N MET A 639 -7.63 -8.16 31.33
CA MET A 639 -6.18 -8.42 31.40
C MET A 639 -5.80 -9.90 31.52
N ILE A 640 -6.66 -10.73 32.13
CA ILE A 640 -6.38 -12.14 32.42
C ILE A 640 -6.45 -13.02 31.16
N GLU A 641 -7.42 -12.79 30.28
CA GLU A 641 -7.58 -13.56 29.04
C GLU A 641 -6.54 -13.15 27.98
N TYR A 642 -6.16 -11.87 27.94
CA TYR A 642 -5.14 -11.36 27.03
C TYR A 642 -3.74 -11.96 27.29
N ASP A 643 -3.38 -12.17 28.55
CA ASP A 643 -2.07 -12.70 28.97
C ASP A 643 -1.92 -14.22 28.85
N ALA A 644 -3.00 -14.96 28.53
CA ALA A 644 -2.91 -16.40 28.37
C ALA A 644 -1.95 -16.76 27.21
N PRO A 645 -0.95 -17.63 27.43
CA PRO A 645 0.18 -17.85 26.51
C PRO A 645 -0.21 -18.43 25.14
N ASN A 646 -1.48 -18.81 24.96
CA ASN A 646 -1.99 -19.45 23.74
C ASN A 646 -3.00 -18.60 22.95
N THR A 647 -3.31 -17.37 23.36
CA THR A 647 -4.20 -16.50 22.57
C THR A 647 -3.51 -15.99 21.30
N HIS A 648 -4.28 -15.76 20.23
CA HIS A 648 -3.73 -15.24 18.98
C HIS A 648 -3.11 -13.84 19.16
N LEU A 649 -3.70 -13.00 20.01
CA LEU A 649 -3.14 -11.69 20.37
C LEU A 649 -1.79 -11.81 21.10
N SER A 650 -1.62 -12.80 21.98
CA SER A 650 -0.34 -13.08 22.63
C SER A 650 0.73 -13.54 21.65
N LYS A 651 0.38 -14.46 20.74
CA LYS A 651 1.29 -14.91 19.69
C LYS A 651 1.69 -13.78 18.73
N MET A 652 0.76 -12.87 18.39
CA MET A 652 1.04 -11.68 17.57
C MET A 652 2.03 -10.73 18.26
N TYR A 653 1.83 -10.42 19.54
CA TYR A 653 2.77 -9.61 20.32
C TYR A 653 4.16 -10.27 20.39
N LEU A 654 4.23 -11.57 20.64
CA LEU A 654 5.48 -12.32 20.68
C LEU A 654 6.22 -12.28 19.33
N ALA A 655 5.50 -12.38 18.22
CA ALA A 655 6.07 -12.27 16.89
C ALA A 655 6.65 -10.87 16.63
N LEU A 656 5.94 -9.80 17.04
CA LEU A 656 6.46 -8.42 16.99
C LEU A 656 7.71 -8.25 17.87
N CYS A 657 7.72 -8.80 19.08
CA CYS A 657 8.88 -8.76 19.97
C CYS A 657 10.08 -9.52 19.38
N LYS A 658 9.85 -10.63 18.68
CA LYS A 658 10.91 -11.44 18.09
C LYS A 658 11.50 -10.81 16.83
N HIS A 659 10.65 -10.21 15.98
CA HIS A 659 11.04 -9.83 14.61
C HIS A 659 11.12 -8.31 14.37
N LEU A 660 10.41 -7.48 15.14
CA LEU A 660 10.42 -6.02 14.99
C LEU A 660 11.21 -5.31 16.09
N LEU A 661 11.01 -5.68 17.36
CA LEU A 661 11.65 -5.00 18.49
C LEU A 661 13.19 -4.91 18.42
N PRO A 662 13.93 -5.96 17.99
CA PRO A 662 15.38 -5.87 17.87
C PRO A 662 15.83 -4.78 16.89
N TYR A 663 15.10 -4.61 15.77
CA TYR A 663 15.38 -3.57 14.79
C TYR A 663 15.13 -2.17 15.38
N ILE A 664 14.04 -1.98 16.14
CA ILE A 664 13.77 -0.69 16.80
C ILE A 664 14.88 -0.37 17.81
N LYS A 665 15.28 -1.33 18.66
CA LYS A 665 16.38 -1.15 19.62
C LYS A 665 17.70 -0.83 18.92
N GLU A 666 18.02 -1.52 17.83
CA GLU A 666 19.20 -1.25 17.00
C GLU A 666 19.21 0.18 16.46
N LYS A 667 18.08 0.68 15.95
CA LYS A 667 17.96 2.06 15.44
C LYS A 667 18.11 3.11 16.53
N PHE A 668 17.65 2.85 17.75
CA PHE A 668 17.93 3.74 18.88
C PHE A 668 19.41 3.68 19.30
N ALA A 669 20.04 2.50 19.27
CA ALA A 669 21.41 2.28 19.77
C ALA A 669 22.54 2.66 18.80
N ASN A 670 22.29 2.68 17.48
CA ASN A 670 23.30 2.94 16.45
C ASN A 670 23.16 4.33 15.81
N SER A 671 24.25 4.85 15.25
CA SER A 671 24.33 6.21 14.68
C SER A 671 23.80 6.37 13.24
N ASP A 672 23.22 5.34 12.63
CA ASP A 672 22.87 5.37 11.21
C ASP A 672 21.61 6.20 10.93
N THR A 673 21.80 7.37 10.31
CA THR A 673 20.79 8.43 10.10
C THR A 673 19.91 8.28 8.85
N ASN A 674 20.00 7.19 8.09
CA ASN A 674 19.43 7.11 6.74
C ASN A 674 17.93 6.76 6.65
N PHE A 675 17.15 6.80 7.74
CA PHE A 675 15.74 6.37 7.75
C PHE A 675 14.80 7.42 8.37
N PRO A 676 13.50 7.45 8.00
CA PRO A 676 12.52 8.39 8.55
C PRO A 676 12.44 8.26 10.07
N SER A 677 13.09 9.20 10.75
CA SER A 677 13.37 9.18 12.18
C SER A 677 12.10 9.15 13.02
N CYS A 678 11.03 9.82 12.58
CA CYS A 678 9.85 10.02 13.42
C CYS A 678 8.99 8.76 13.60
N GLN A 679 8.83 7.90 12.59
CA GLN A 679 7.91 6.75 12.67
C GLN A 679 8.48 5.60 13.53
N VAL A 680 9.81 5.47 13.62
CA VAL A 680 10.46 4.48 14.49
C VAL A 680 10.18 4.78 15.97
N ALA A 681 10.10 6.05 16.36
CA ALA A 681 9.70 6.43 17.70
C ALA A 681 8.23 6.07 17.99
N ASP A 682 7.33 6.19 17.02
CA ASP A 682 5.92 5.80 17.18
C ASP A 682 5.79 4.28 17.39
N LEU A 683 6.57 3.48 16.65
CA LEU A 683 6.66 2.04 16.86
C LEU A 683 7.18 1.71 18.27
N ALA A 684 8.22 2.41 18.73
CA ALA A 684 8.77 2.23 20.09
C ALA A 684 7.71 2.53 21.16
N VAL A 685 6.95 3.62 21.02
CA VAL A 685 5.85 3.97 21.94
C VAL A 685 4.81 2.86 21.97
N LYS A 686 4.31 2.42 20.80
CA LYS A 686 3.30 1.36 20.75
C LYS A 686 3.82 0.04 21.29
N MET A 687 5.10 -0.29 21.10
CA MET A 687 5.72 -1.49 21.68
C MET A 687 5.72 -1.42 23.21
N THR A 688 6.02 -0.26 23.79
CA THR A 688 5.98 -0.04 25.25
C THR A 688 4.54 -0.10 25.78
N LEU A 689 3.57 0.48 25.09
CA LEU A 689 2.16 0.41 25.49
C LEU A 689 1.60 -1.02 25.44
N LEU A 690 2.03 -1.84 24.47
CA LEU A 690 1.68 -3.25 24.43
C LEU A 690 2.28 -4.04 25.60
N ALA A 691 3.46 -3.64 26.08
CA ALA A 691 4.08 -4.24 27.26
C ALA A 691 3.38 -3.82 28.57
N LEU A 692 2.80 -2.61 28.63
CA LEU A 692 2.08 -2.12 29.81
C LEU A 692 0.86 -2.98 30.14
N ASN A 693 0.12 -3.42 29.12
CA ASN A 693 -1.08 -4.23 29.31
C ASN A 693 -0.77 -5.72 29.58
N ARG A 694 0.45 -6.07 30.01
CA ARG A 694 0.88 -7.46 30.23
C ARG A 694 1.54 -7.61 31.57
N THR A 695 1.13 -8.63 32.32
CA THR A 695 1.58 -8.85 33.69
C THR A 695 2.83 -9.72 33.78
N ASN A 696 3.10 -10.67 32.86
CA ASN A 696 4.30 -11.53 32.93
C ASN A 696 4.52 -12.47 31.70
N VAL A 697 4.52 -11.97 30.47
CA VAL A 697 4.93 -12.81 29.33
C VAL A 697 6.45 -12.80 29.22
N GLY A 698 7.09 -13.85 29.72
CA GLY A 698 8.53 -14.05 29.97
C GLY A 698 9.51 -13.94 28.80
N VAL A 699 9.40 -12.91 27.96
CA VAL A 699 10.43 -12.53 26.99
C VAL A 699 11.37 -11.53 27.65
N ALA A 700 12.59 -11.98 27.95
CA ALA A 700 13.61 -11.14 28.57
C ALA A 700 13.81 -9.83 27.79
N GLY A 701 13.75 -8.70 28.51
CA GLY A 701 13.95 -7.37 27.92
C GLY A 701 12.74 -6.77 27.19
N THR A 702 11.52 -7.20 27.51
CA THR A 702 10.26 -6.62 26.97
C THR A 702 9.41 -5.89 28.00
N SER A 703 9.82 -5.87 29.28
CA SER A 703 9.11 -5.11 30.32
C SER A 703 9.10 -3.61 30.02
N VAL A 704 8.05 -2.91 30.44
CA VAL A 704 7.95 -1.43 30.33
C VAL A 704 9.23 -0.75 30.82
N PRO A 705 9.78 -1.11 32.01
CA PRO A 705 11.07 -0.63 32.48
C PRO A 705 12.22 -0.75 31.50
N HIS A 706 12.43 -1.96 30.98
CA HIS A 706 13.57 -2.24 30.13
C HIS A 706 13.44 -1.59 28.75
N LEU A 707 12.22 -1.53 28.21
CA LEU A 707 11.94 -0.80 26.97
C LEU A 707 12.17 0.70 27.16
N PHE A 708 11.69 1.26 28.27
CA PHE A 708 11.90 2.65 28.62
C PHE A 708 13.39 2.98 28.69
N GLU A 709 14.19 2.22 29.44
CA GLU A 709 15.65 2.41 29.50
C GLU A 709 16.34 2.24 28.14
N SER A 710 15.90 1.26 27.33
CA SER A 710 16.45 1.00 25.99
C SER A 710 16.30 2.20 25.06
N PHE A 711 15.14 2.86 25.07
CA PHE A 711 14.82 3.97 24.16
C PHE A 711 15.18 5.36 24.73
N THR A 712 15.59 5.41 26.01
CA THR A 712 15.96 6.65 26.71
C THR A 712 17.45 6.70 27.05
N VAL A 713 17.88 6.16 28.18
CA VAL A 713 19.26 6.27 28.69
C VAL A 713 20.26 5.49 27.85
N ASN A 714 19.86 4.34 27.32
CA ASN A 714 20.75 3.47 26.53
C ASN A 714 20.82 3.85 25.05
N ALA A 715 19.94 4.74 24.58
CA ALA A 715 19.93 5.21 23.20
C ALA A 715 21.24 5.94 22.83
N HIS A 716 21.59 5.89 21.55
CA HIS A 716 22.75 6.59 21.02
C HIS A 716 22.57 8.10 21.19
N PRO A 717 23.61 8.86 21.60
CA PRO A 717 23.47 10.28 21.87
C PRO A 717 22.97 11.11 20.68
N LEU A 718 23.36 10.73 19.45
CA LEU A 718 22.90 11.38 18.22
C LEU A 718 21.40 11.17 17.92
N ASN A 719 20.77 10.16 18.53
CA ASN A 719 19.35 9.86 18.34
C ASN A 719 18.47 10.51 19.43
N SER A 720 18.94 11.59 20.05
CA SER A 720 18.21 12.30 21.11
C SER A 720 16.81 12.76 20.66
N ASP A 721 16.64 13.12 19.39
CA ASP A 721 15.33 13.45 18.81
C ASP A 721 14.31 12.31 18.93
N LEU A 722 14.75 11.06 18.76
CA LEU A 722 13.89 9.88 18.91
C LEU A 722 13.47 9.70 20.37
N SER A 723 14.42 9.83 21.29
CA SER A 723 14.16 9.74 22.73
C SER A 723 13.20 10.85 23.19
N ILE A 724 13.35 12.08 22.69
CA ILE A 724 12.42 13.19 23.00
C ILE A 724 11.00 12.82 22.54
N LYS A 725 10.84 12.41 21.28
CA LYS A 725 9.52 12.07 20.74
C LYS A 725 8.89 10.90 21.50
N TYR A 726 9.68 9.83 21.72
CA TYR A 726 9.25 8.66 22.49
C TYR A 726 8.74 9.04 23.87
N VAL A 727 9.52 9.80 24.66
CA VAL A 727 9.12 10.21 26.02
C VAL A 727 7.91 11.14 25.99
N CYS A 728 7.89 12.12 25.09
CA CYS A 728 6.78 13.09 25.02
C CYS A 728 5.45 12.43 24.68
N VAL A 729 5.44 11.45 23.78
CA VAL A 729 4.21 10.75 23.38
C VAL A 729 3.83 9.70 24.42
N LEU A 730 4.79 8.92 24.93
CA LEU A 730 4.51 7.85 25.90
C LEU A 730 3.93 8.39 27.20
N LEU A 731 4.45 9.52 27.71
CA LEU A 731 3.99 10.11 28.97
C LEU A 731 2.61 10.80 28.87
N GLN A 732 2.06 10.96 27.65
CA GLN A 732 0.68 11.42 27.47
C GLN A 732 -0.36 10.31 27.66
N GLU A 733 0.07 9.04 27.67
CA GLU A 733 -0.83 7.89 27.77
C GLU A 733 -1.12 7.57 29.25
N GLU A 734 -2.40 7.33 29.56
CA GLU A 734 -2.88 7.03 30.91
C GLU A 734 -2.29 5.70 31.42
N GLY A 735 -1.91 5.65 32.70
CA GLY A 735 -1.37 4.44 33.36
C GLY A 735 0.13 4.20 33.22
N ILE A 736 0.83 4.86 32.27
CA ILE A 736 2.30 4.72 32.15
C ILE A 736 3.02 5.29 33.38
N LEU A 737 2.60 6.46 33.86
CA LEU A 737 3.25 7.10 35.00
C LEU A 737 3.08 6.29 36.29
N SER A 738 1.92 5.69 36.51
CA SER A 738 1.69 4.80 37.67
C SER A 738 2.56 3.55 37.59
N GLU A 739 2.65 2.90 36.43
CA GLU A 739 3.51 1.72 36.25
C GLU A 739 5.00 2.05 36.49
N LEU A 740 5.45 3.19 35.96
CA LEU A 740 6.83 3.66 36.17
C LEU A 740 7.09 4.01 37.64
N MET A 741 6.12 4.59 38.34
CA MET A 741 6.19 4.87 39.78
C MET A 741 6.27 3.58 40.60
N ASP A 742 5.43 2.60 40.29
CA ASP A 742 5.35 1.34 41.03
C ASP A 742 6.60 0.47 40.81
N THR A 743 7.20 0.56 39.61
CA THR A 743 8.36 -0.27 39.25
C THR A 743 9.71 0.39 39.53
N TYR A 744 9.79 1.73 39.47
CA TYR A 744 11.01 2.49 39.75
C TYR A 744 10.80 3.53 40.85
N ILE A 745 11.50 3.34 41.96
CA ILE A 745 11.63 4.33 43.04
C ILE A 745 12.14 5.69 42.51
N ASN A 746 12.89 5.70 41.40
CA ASN A 746 13.55 6.89 40.84
C ASN A 746 13.20 7.17 39.36
N TYR A 747 11.97 6.91 38.90
CA TYR A 747 11.59 7.11 37.48
C TYR A 747 11.83 8.54 36.97
N GLU A 748 11.63 9.56 37.80
CA GLU A 748 11.90 10.97 37.45
C GLU A 748 13.38 11.18 37.08
N VAL A 749 14.30 10.44 37.71
CA VAL A 749 15.74 10.51 37.43
C VAL A 749 16.04 10.09 36.00
N LEU A 750 15.41 9.03 35.49
CA LEU A 750 15.61 8.56 34.11
C LEU A 750 15.11 9.58 33.08
N ILE A 751 13.98 10.24 33.36
CA ILE A 751 13.41 11.28 32.49
C ILE A 751 14.31 12.52 32.51
N ILE A 752 14.77 12.95 33.70
CA ILE A 752 15.72 14.07 33.86
C ILE A 752 17.04 13.76 33.14
N GLN A 753 17.62 12.57 33.30
CA GLN A 753 18.83 12.15 32.58
C GLN A 753 18.65 12.26 31.06
N THR A 754 17.51 11.79 30.56
CA THR A 754 17.17 11.83 29.13
C THR A 754 17.02 13.27 28.64
N TRP A 755 16.41 14.13 29.45
CA TRP A 755 16.26 15.56 29.16
C TRP A 755 17.61 16.30 29.18
N ILE A 756 18.45 16.11 30.20
CA ILE A 756 19.79 16.73 30.26
C ILE A 756 20.60 16.29 29.04
N ARG A 757 20.64 14.99 28.74
CA ARG A 757 21.32 14.47 27.54
C ARG A 757 20.79 15.14 26.27
N SER A 758 19.47 15.18 26.11
CA SER A 758 18.82 15.80 24.95
C SER A 758 19.14 17.28 24.81
N SER A 759 19.28 18.02 25.92
CA SER A 759 19.67 19.44 25.91
C SER A 759 21.12 19.69 25.45
N VAL A 760 21.96 18.66 25.47
CA VAL A 760 23.32 18.72 24.92
C VAL A 760 23.32 18.50 23.41
N TYR A 761 22.51 17.56 22.91
CA TYR A 761 22.56 17.13 21.51
C TYR A 761 21.52 17.80 20.60
N VAL A 762 20.45 18.38 21.17
CA VAL A 762 19.38 19.08 20.43
C VAL A 762 19.39 20.55 20.84
N PHE A 763 20.27 21.33 20.20
CA PHE A 763 20.53 22.73 20.55
C PHE A 763 20.39 23.71 19.38
N GLU A 764 20.18 23.22 18.15
CA GLU A 764 19.95 24.05 16.97
C GLU A 764 18.57 24.72 17.03
N GLU A 765 18.46 25.97 16.57
CA GLU A 765 17.25 26.80 16.68
C GLU A 765 16.00 26.12 16.10
N ASN A 766 16.13 25.45 14.95
CA ASN A 766 15.02 24.74 14.29
C ASN A 766 14.48 23.54 15.08
N SER A 767 15.23 23.01 16.05
CA SER A 767 14.88 21.83 16.84
C SER A 767 14.49 22.15 18.30
N GLN A 768 14.57 23.43 18.69
CA GLN A 768 14.25 23.88 20.06
C GLN A 768 12.79 23.61 20.47
N HIS A 769 11.85 23.66 19.52
CA HIS A 769 10.45 23.35 19.79
C HIS A 769 10.23 21.87 20.22
N LYS A 770 11.11 20.95 19.81
CA LYS A 770 11.03 19.54 20.27
C LYS A 770 11.48 19.45 21.73
N LEU A 771 12.58 20.09 22.09
CA LEU A 771 13.11 20.11 23.45
C LEU A 771 12.18 20.85 24.43
N SER A 772 11.50 21.92 24.00
CA SER A 772 10.59 22.68 24.85
C SER A 772 9.42 21.84 25.39
N LYS A 773 8.90 20.91 24.58
CA LYS A 773 7.86 19.94 25.02
C LYS A 773 8.37 19.07 26.17
N LEU A 774 9.58 18.51 26.04
CA LEU A 774 10.17 17.69 27.10
C LEU A 774 10.49 18.53 28.35
N THR A 775 11.00 19.75 28.18
CA THR A 775 11.25 20.69 29.29
C THR A 775 9.97 21.01 30.06
N ASN A 776 8.82 21.14 29.38
CA ASN A 776 7.53 21.36 30.04
C ASN A 776 7.10 20.16 30.89
N ILE A 777 7.31 18.93 30.39
CA ILE A 777 7.02 17.69 31.14
C ILE A 777 7.91 17.61 32.38
N VAL A 778 9.22 17.82 32.23
CA VAL A 778 10.18 17.79 33.35
C VAL A 778 9.86 18.86 34.39
N TRP A 779 9.41 20.05 33.99
CA TRP A 779 8.98 21.10 34.91
C TRP A 779 7.75 20.74 35.76
N GLN A 780 6.91 19.82 35.27
CA GLN A 780 5.75 19.34 36.03
C GLN A 780 6.15 18.40 37.18
N MET A 781 7.36 17.83 37.14
CA MET A 781 7.85 16.90 38.17
C MET A 781 8.16 17.63 39.50
N PRO A 782 7.64 17.16 40.64
CA PRO A 782 7.88 17.76 41.95
C PRO A 782 9.36 17.90 42.32
N SER A 783 10.18 16.85 42.12
CA SER A 783 11.60 16.90 42.50
C SER A 783 12.38 17.94 41.69
N PHE A 784 12.13 18.00 40.38
CA PHE A 784 12.76 18.96 39.49
C PHE A 784 12.36 20.41 39.81
N ARG A 785 11.06 20.63 40.07
CA ARG A 785 10.54 21.96 40.41
C ARG A 785 11.12 22.46 41.73
N ALA A 786 11.17 21.61 42.75
CA ALA A 786 11.77 21.95 44.05
C ALA A 786 13.24 22.36 43.90
N LEU A 787 14.02 21.61 43.10
CA LEU A 787 15.42 21.95 42.80
C LEU A 787 15.56 23.30 42.10
N CYS A 788 14.72 23.60 41.11
CA CYS A 788 14.77 24.87 40.38
C CYS A 788 14.37 26.06 41.26
N GLN A 789 13.36 25.88 42.14
CA GLN A 789 12.95 26.89 43.10
C GLN A 789 14.06 27.17 44.13
N GLU A 790 14.69 26.13 44.67
CA GLU A 790 15.81 26.27 45.60
C GLU A 790 17.02 26.94 44.92
N ALA A 791 17.27 26.65 43.64
CA ALA A 791 18.31 27.29 42.84
C ALA A 791 17.99 28.76 42.46
N SER A 792 16.73 29.16 42.57
CA SER A 792 16.20 30.45 42.08
C SER A 792 16.43 30.63 40.57
N ILE A 793 16.04 29.63 39.77
CA ILE A 793 16.20 29.60 38.31
C ILE A 793 14.88 29.25 37.64
N ASP A 794 14.49 30.05 36.63
CA ASP A 794 13.45 29.68 35.67
C ASP A 794 14.10 29.19 34.38
N ILE A 795 13.66 28.01 33.92
CA ILE A 795 14.25 27.28 32.80
C ILE A 795 13.31 27.29 31.58
N LYS A 796 12.04 27.68 31.75
CA LYS A 796 11.04 27.66 30.67
C LYS A 796 11.37 28.67 29.58
N GLY A 797 11.22 28.25 28.32
CA GLY A 797 11.39 29.13 27.15
C GLY A 797 12.83 29.55 26.86
N LEU A 798 13.81 29.08 27.64
CA LEU A 798 15.22 29.40 27.41
C LEU A 798 15.78 28.59 26.23
N ALA A 799 16.70 29.21 25.48
CA ALA A 799 17.40 28.55 24.37
C ALA A 799 18.33 27.41 24.81
N LYS A 800 18.91 27.51 26.03
CA LYS A 800 19.85 26.52 26.59
C LYS A 800 19.45 26.12 28.01
N PRO A 801 18.32 25.39 28.17
CA PRO A 801 17.75 25.11 29.49
C PRO A 801 18.64 24.18 30.35
N GLY A 802 19.38 23.27 29.72
CA GLY A 802 20.33 22.38 30.41
C GLY A 802 21.51 23.12 31.06
N ASP A 803 22.00 24.20 30.44
CA ASP A 803 23.12 24.99 30.96
C ASP A 803 22.72 25.69 32.27
N MET A 804 21.51 26.25 32.29
CA MET A 804 20.94 26.87 33.48
C MET A 804 20.66 25.87 34.59
N PHE A 805 20.25 24.64 34.25
CA PHE A 805 20.11 23.58 35.24
C PHE A 805 21.44 23.20 35.89
N ILE A 806 22.51 23.07 35.11
CA ILE A 806 23.87 22.81 35.63
C ILE A 806 24.31 23.92 36.59
N LEU A 807 24.09 25.18 36.23
CA LEU A 807 24.33 26.32 37.13
C LEU A 807 23.52 26.20 38.43
N GLY A 808 22.25 25.78 38.33
CA GLY A 808 21.35 25.59 39.47
C GLY A 808 21.83 24.54 40.46
N LEU A 809 22.29 23.39 39.97
CA LEU A 809 22.86 22.33 40.81
C LEU A 809 24.02 22.87 41.66
N GLY A 810 24.94 23.62 41.04
CA GLY A 810 26.04 24.28 41.75
C GLY A 810 25.58 25.24 42.85
N ARG A 811 24.59 26.09 42.55
CA ARG A 811 24.03 27.06 43.51
C ARG A 811 23.38 26.37 44.71
N VAL A 812 22.59 25.33 44.48
CA VAL A 812 21.92 24.58 45.56
C VAL A 812 22.96 23.90 46.45
N PHE A 813 23.99 23.29 45.86
CA PHE A 813 25.06 22.65 46.63
C PHE A 813 25.78 23.64 47.55
N LEU A 814 26.05 24.86 47.06
CA LEU A 814 26.68 25.92 47.86
C LEU A 814 25.78 26.46 48.99
N LYS A 815 24.44 26.40 48.82
CA LYS A 815 23.48 26.78 49.86
C LYS A 815 23.37 25.75 50.99
N LYS A 816 23.69 24.47 50.75
CA LYS A 816 23.65 23.42 51.79
C LYS A 816 24.71 23.68 52.86
N VAL A 817 24.32 23.61 54.13
CA VAL A 817 25.18 23.99 55.26
C VAL A 817 25.83 22.76 55.90
N THR A 818 25.07 21.67 56.09
CA THR A 818 25.58 20.48 56.78
C THR A 818 26.34 19.54 55.83
N LEU A 819 27.29 18.78 56.39
CA LEU A 819 28.05 17.79 55.62
C LEU A 819 27.15 16.66 55.09
N GLU A 820 26.13 16.27 55.87
CA GLU A 820 25.18 15.24 55.52
C GLU A 820 24.29 15.69 54.34
N GLU A 821 23.71 16.90 54.40
CA GLU A 821 22.96 17.50 53.30
C GLU A 821 23.80 17.59 52.02
N ARG A 822 25.07 18.02 52.13
CA ARG A 822 25.99 18.10 50.98
C ARG A 822 26.29 16.73 50.40
N THR A 823 26.41 15.68 51.23
CA THR A 823 26.71 14.32 50.77
C THR A 823 25.50 13.71 50.06
N GLN A 824 24.31 13.80 50.66
CA GLN A 824 23.06 13.31 50.05
C GLN A 824 22.77 14.06 48.74
N PHE A 825 22.91 15.38 48.73
CA PHE A 825 22.67 16.18 47.53
C PHE A 825 23.71 15.88 46.43
N ARG A 826 24.96 15.60 46.81
CA ARG A 826 25.99 15.17 45.87
C ARG A 826 25.63 13.84 45.22
N GLU A 827 25.20 12.85 45.99
CA GLU A 827 24.75 11.55 45.44
C GLU A 827 23.59 11.74 44.46
N GLN A 828 22.60 12.56 44.81
CA GLN A 828 21.49 12.91 43.92
C GLN A 828 21.98 13.57 42.62
N CYS A 829 22.90 14.53 42.69
CA CYS A 829 23.47 15.17 41.51
C CYS A 829 24.24 14.19 40.62
N LEU A 830 24.99 13.26 41.23
CA LEU A 830 25.75 12.25 40.49
C LEU A 830 24.84 11.26 39.75
N LEU A 831 23.64 10.98 40.26
CA LEU A 831 22.63 10.21 39.54
C LEU A 831 22.23 10.89 38.22
N TYR A 832 22.07 12.22 38.19
CA TYR A 832 21.75 12.94 36.96
C TYR A 832 22.94 13.05 35.99
N LEU A 833 24.13 13.36 36.51
CA LEU A 833 25.27 13.75 35.70
C LEU A 833 26.09 12.57 35.14
N THR A 834 26.17 11.45 35.85
CA THR A 834 27.02 10.30 35.45
C THR A 834 26.67 9.75 34.06
N PRO A 835 25.40 9.49 33.71
CA PRO A 835 25.05 8.96 32.38
C PRO A 835 25.31 9.95 31.26
N VAL A 836 25.13 11.25 31.52
CA VAL A 836 25.40 12.33 30.56
C VAL A 836 26.89 12.35 30.21
N VAL A 837 27.78 12.26 31.19
CA VAL A 837 29.22 12.24 30.94
C VAL A 837 29.67 10.96 30.22
N LYS A 838 29.12 9.80 30.59
CA LYS A 838 29.35 8.55 29.84
C LYS A 838 28.93 8.67 28.37
N SER A 839 27.88 9.45 28.08
CA SER A 839 27.44 9.70 26.70
C SER A 839 28.48 10.51 25.89
N PHE A 840 29.22 11.42 26.54
CA PHE A 840 30.31 12.16 25.91
C PHE A 840 31.45 11.21 25.54
N GLU A 841 31.88 10.37 26.48
CA GLU A 841 32.95 9.38 26.25
C GLU A 841 32.60 8.39 25.13
N ARG A 842 31.34 7.94 25.07
CA ARG A 842 30.85 7.03 24.01
C ARG A 842 30.96 7.69 22.63
N LEU A 843 30.60 8.97 22.52
CA LEU A 843 30.61 9.71 21.27
C LEU A 843 32.03 10.06 20.80
N LEU A 844 32.93 10.41 21.73
CA LEU A 844 34.33 10.75 21.43
C LEU A 844 35.14 9.57 20.90
N ARG A 845 34.70 8.32 21.12
CA ARG A 845 35.32 7.12 20.54
C ARG A 845 35.01 6.96 19.05
N ASN A 846 33.96 7.61 18.53
CA ASN A 846 33.55 7.49 17.13
C ASN A 846 34.35 8.46 16.25
N LYS A 847 34.81 7.99 15.08
CA LYS A 847 35.48 8.84 14.09
C LYS A 847 34.43 9.69 13.36
N GLY A 848 34.69 10.99 13.17
CA GLY A 848 33.85 11.86 12.32
C GLY A 848 32.72 12.62 13.03
N VAL A 849 32.83 12.89 14.34
CA VAL A 849 31.87 13.73 15.07
C VAL A 849 31.79 15.14 14.46
N ASN A 850 30.57 15.63 14.24
CA ASN A 850 30.30 16.99 13.77
C ASN A 850 30.94 18.03 14.71
N GLN A 851 31.65 19.00 14.14
CA GLN A 851 32.33 20.07 14.86
C GLN A 851 31.41 20.83 15.83
N ASN A 852 30.14 21.07 15.48
CA ASN A 852 29.18 21.77 16.34
C ASN A 852 28.82 20.96 17.59
N ILE A 853 28.55 19.65 17.42
CA ILE A 853 28.27 18.73 18.53
C ILE A 853 29.50 18.59 19.43
N LEU A 854 30.69 18.51 18.83
CA LEU A 854 31.94 18.48 19.57
C LEU A 854 32.11 19.75 20.41
N CYS A 855 31.94 20.94 19.81
CA CYS A 855 32.00 22.20 20.55
C CYS A 855 30.99 22.23 21.70
N ARG A 856 29.77 21.77 21.47
CA ARG A 856 28.72 21.74 22.49
C ARG A 856 29.06 20.83 23.67
N ILE A 857 29.67 19.67 23.42
CA ILE A 857 30.18 18.80 24.50
C ILE A 857 31.24 19.52 25.33
N TYR A 858 32.19 20.20 24.69
CA TYR A 858 33.21 20.97 25.39
C TYR A 858 32.62 22.12 26.21
N GLU A 859 31.62 22.83 25.67
CA GLU A 859 30.91 23.89 26.38
C GLU A 859 30.25 23.35 27.65
N VAL A 860 29.43 22.30 27.52
CA VAL A 860 28.71 21.71 28.66
C VAL A 860 29.69 21.13 29.68
N ALA A 861 30.76 20.45 29.25
CA ALA A 861 31.80 19.95 30.14
C ALA A 861 32.53 21.08 30.88
N SER A 862 32.79 22.21 30.22
CA SER A 862 33.40 23.37 30.86
C SER A 862 32.48 24.00 31.92
N LEU A 863 31.17 24.06 31.65
CA LEU A 863 30.16 24.52 32.60
C LEU A 863 30.01 23.57 33.80
N LEU A 864 30.08 22.25 33.58
CA LEU A 864 30.08 21.24 34.65
C LEU A 864 31.28 21.45 35.59
N ILE A 865 32.47 21.70 35.05
CA ILE A 865 33.68 21.95 35.86
C ILE A 865 33.58 23.30 36.58
N LEU A 866 33.05 24.34 35.93
CA LEU A 866 32.92 25.67 36.52
C LEU A 866 31.90 25.74 37.67
N HIS A 867 30.70 25.16 37.49
CA HIS A 867 29.60 25.31 38.42
C HIS A 867 29.40 24.10 39.34
N CYS A 868 29.66 22.89 38.85
CA CYS A 868 29.47 21.65 39.61
C CYS A 868 30.79 21.00 40.04
N GLY A 869 31.93 21.68 39.87
CA GLY A 869 33.26 21.13 40.15
C GLY A 869 33.39 20.48 41.54
N THR A 870 32.84 21.11 42.59
CA THR A 870 32.87 20.61 43.98
C THR A 870 32.00 19.38 44.19
N ILE A 871 31.03 19.14 43.31
CA ILE A 871 30.15 17.97 43.32
C ILE A 871 30.84 16.79 42.62
N ILE A 872 31.41 17.05 41.44
CA ILE A 872 31.96 16.02 40.54
C ILE A 872 33.39 15.61 40.87
N TYR A 873 34.12 16.43 41.64
CA TYR A 873 35.47 16.13 42.10
C TYR A 873 35.44 15.32 43.41
N SER A 874 36.37 14.36 43.54
CA SER A 874 36.54 13.57 44.76
C SER A 874 38.01 13.23 44.95
N LYS A 875 38.63 13.71 46.03
CA LYS A 875 40.04 13.40 46.34
C LYS A 875 40.29 11.92 46.58
N SER A 876 39.29 11.20 47.09
CA SER A 876 39.33 9.77 47.41
C SER A 876 39.10 8.84 46.21
N GLN A 877 38.58 9.35 45.08
CA GLN A 877 38.18 8.53 43.94
C GLN A 877 38.92 8.98 42.67
N PRO A 878 39.93 8.22 42.19
CA PRO A 878 40.69 8.58 41.01
C PRO A 878 39.84 8.58 39.72
N TYR A 879 38.74 7.82 39.69
CA TYR A 879 37.82 7.72 38.55
C TYR A 879 36.56 8.60 38.70
N CYS A 880 36.64 9.71 39.44
CA CYS A 880 35.53 10.66 39.51
C CYS A 880 35.25 11.34 38.15
N ILE A 881 34.02 11.87 37.98
CA ILE A 881 33.56 12.53 36.74
C ILE A 881 34.55 13.63 36.30
N PHE A 882 35.09 14.39 37.25
CA PHE A 882 36.09 15.43 36.96
C PHE A 882 37.30 14.86 36.20
N ASN A 883 37.94 13.81 36.71
CA ASN A 883 39.13 13.22 36.09
C ASN A 883 38.79 12.57 34.74
N SER A 884 37.61 11.95 34.62
CA SER A 884 37.11 11.41 33.35
C SER A 884 36.99 12.51 32.28
N LEU A 885 36.38 13.66 32.60
CA LEU A 885 36.25 14.78 31.67
C LEU A 885 37.62 15.37 31.28
N ILE A 886 38.51 15.58 32.26
CA ILE A 886 39.86 16.11 31.99
C ILE A 886 40.64 15.16 31.08
N ASN A 887 40.66 13.86 31.36
CA ASN A 887 41.44 12.89 30.59
C ASN A 887 40.85 12.61 29.19
N SER A 888 39.51 12.63 29.06
CA SER A 888 38.84 12.36 27.77
C SER A 888 38.84 13.56 26.82
N LEU A 889 38.68 14.79 27.34
CA LEU A 889 38.55 16.01 26.54
C LEU A 889 39.85 16.80 26.45
N LEU A 890 40.47 17.12 27.59
CA LEU A 890 41.60 18.05 27.65
C LEU A 890 42.98 17.37 27.65
N LEU A 891 43.06 16.10 28.04
CA LEU A 891 44.32 15.33 28.02
C LEU A 891 44.21 14.03 27.18
N PRO A 892 43.69 14.06 25.94
CA PRO A 892 43.68 12.88 25.07
C PRO A 892 45.09 12.34 24.82
N VAL A 893 45.20 11.02 24.59
CA VAL A 893 46.46 10.31 24.32
C VAL A 893 47.26 10.94 23.16
N ALA A 894 46.58 11.55 22.18
CA ALA A 894 47.21 12.26 21.08
C ALA A 894 48.13 13.42 21.51
N LEU A 895 47.87 14.06 22.65
CA LEU A 895 48.71 15.14 23.19
C LEU A 895 50.06 14.65 23.73
N PHE A 896 50.20 13.35 23.99
CA PHE A 896 51.41 12.75 24.55
C PHE A 896 52.31 12.14 23.48
N LYS A 897 51.84 12.02 22.23
CA LYS A 897 52.63 11.50 21.11
C LYS A 897 53.42 12.65 20.45
N PRO A 898 54.77 12.61 20.45
CA PRO A 898 55.57 13.63 19.78
C PRO A 898 55.29 13.60 18.26
N GLY A 899 54.99 14.75 17.67
CA GLY A 899 54.72 14.90 16.23
C GLY A 899 53.27 14.67 15.76
N ALA A 900 52.36 14.24 16.64
CA ALA A 900 50.94 14.07 16.27
C ALA A 900 50.18 15.41 16.33
N GLU A 901 49.65 15.87 15.20
CA GLU A 901 48.77 17.05 15.15
C GLU A 901 47.36 16.70 15.67
N MET A 902 46.78 17.59 16.47
CA MET A 902 45.43 17.42 17.02
C MET A 902 44.38 17.77 15.97
N PRO A 903 43.24 17.06 15.88
CA PRO A 903 42.18 17.40 14.94
C PRO A 903 41.72 18.86 15.08
N SER A 904 41.58 19.57 13.96
CA SER A 904 41.26 21.00 13.92
C SER A 904 39.95 21.35 14.64
N SER A 905 38.94 20.49 14.54
CA SER A 905 37.65 20.65 15.22
C SER A 905 37.76 20.57 16.74
N MET A 906 38.62 19.68 17.26
CA MET A 906 38.92 19.56 18.68
C MET A 906 39.71 20.78 19.17
N LEU A 907 40.67 21.27 18.37
CA LEU A 907 41.44 22.46 18.70
C LEU A 907 40.55 23.70 18.75
N TYR A 908 39.60 23.80 17.82
CA TYR A 908 38.60 24.85 17.81
C TYR A 908 37.70 24.81 19.04
N ALA A 909 37.18 23.63 19.42
CA ALA A 909 36.36 23.46 20.62
C ALA A 909 37.13 23.81 21.90
N VAL A 910 38.39 23.37 22.01
CA VAL A 910 39.28 23.73 23.13
C VAL A 910 39.52 25.24 23.15
N ARG A 911 39.87 25.87 22.01
CA ARG A 911 40.11 27.32 21.93
C ARG A 911 38.96 28.10 22.56
N ARG A 912 37.71 27.76 22.24
CA ARG A 912 36.52 28.46 22.74
C ARG A 912 36.24 28.23 24.23
N THR A 913 36.61 27.09 24.78
CA THR A 913 36.17 26.64 26.14
C THR A 913 37.29 26.59 27.17
N PHE A 914 38.55 26.65 26.75
CA PHE A 914 39.73 26.54 27.61
C PHE A 914 39.72 27.52 28.81
N PRO A 915 39.37 28.83 28.64
CA PRO A 915 39.33 29.76 29.76
C PRO A 915 38.32 29.37 30.84
N VAL A 916 37.18 28.84 30.42
CA VAL A 916 36.11 28.38 31.32
C VAL A 916 36.56 27.15 32.11
N PHE A 917 37.24 26.21 31.47
CA PHE A 917 37.85 25.06 32.15
C PHE A 917 38.88 25.51 33.19
N VAL A 918 39.81 26.39 32.83
CA VAL A 918 40.85 26.88 33.75
C VAL A 918 40.22 27.60 34.94
N LYS A 919 39.28 28.51 34.68
CA LYS A 919 38.53 29.22 35.73
C LYS A 919 37.82 28.25 36.68
N GLY A 920 37.20 27.20 36.17
CA GLY A 920 36.56 26.18 37.00
C GLY A 920 37.54 25.38 37.86
N ILE A 921 38.68 24.95 37.31
CA ILE A 921 39.68 24.19 38.07
C ILE A 921 40.34 25.05 39.15
N VAL A 922 40.65 26.32 38.86
CA VAL A 922 41.22 27.26 39.84
C VAL A 922 40.25 27.49 41.01
N LYS A 923 38.95 27.65 40.75
CA LYS A 923 37.94 27.80 41.81
C LYS A 923 37.84 26.59 42.73
N LEU A 924 38.22 25.39 42.28
CA LEU A 924 38.29 24.18 43.12
C LEU A 924 39.53 24.11 44.01
N ASN A 925 40.56 24.90 43.70
CA ASN A 925 41.85 24.87 44.41
C ASN A 925 41.70 25.24 45.90
N GLY A 926 40.75 26.12 46.24
CA GLY A 926 40.44 26.48 47.63
C GLY A 926 39.96 25.30 48.51
N ALA A 927 39.57 24.17 47.90
CA ALA A 927 39.05 22.99 48.59
C ALA A 927 39.99 21.76 48.55
N SER A 928 41.08 21.75 47.76
CA SER A 928 41.94 20.57 47.58
C SER A 928 43.32 20.90 47.00
N GLY A 929 44.38 20.52 47.73
CA GLY A 929 45.79 20.92 47.50
C GLY A 929 46.48 20.47 46.20
N ASN A 930 47.83 20.53 46.21
CA ASN A 930 48.82 20.49 45.10
C ASN A 930 48.53 19.74 43.78
N SER A 931 47.65 18.74 43.74
CA SER A 931 47.34 17.97 42.52
C SER A 931 46.56 18.78 41.46
N LEU A 932 45.62 19.65 41.86
CA LEU A 932 44.87 20.48 40.92
C LEU A 932 45.77 21.54 40.24
N ILE A 933 46.69 22.13 41.00
CA ILE A 933 47.70 23.07 40.47
C ILE A 933 48.59 22.36 39.44
N SER A 934 48.99 21.11 39.70
CA SER A 934 49.74 20.31 38.73
C SER A 934 48.93 20.04 37.45
N THR A 935 47.62 19.83 37.55
CA THR A 935 46.74 19.65 36.39
C THR A 935 46.64 20.93 35.55
N ILE A 936 46.43 22.09 36.19
CA ILE A 936 46.42 23.39 35.49
C ILE A 936 47.77 23.64 34.81
N LYS A 937 48.87 23.41 35.52
CA LYS A 937 50.22 23.54 34.96
C LYS A 937 50.39 22.65 33.73
N ASN A 938 49.98 21.39 33.80
CA ASN A 938 50.07 20.46 32.68
C ASN A 938 49.22 20.91 31.47
N LEU A 939 48.00 21.42 31.71
CA LEU A 939 47.12 21.94 30.66
C LEU A 939 47.70 23.19 29.99
N VAL A 940 48.10 24.19 30.77
CA VAL A 940 48.67 25.45 30.26
C VAL A 940 49.95 25.16 29.48
N VAL A 941 50.85 24.32 30.01
CA VAL A 941 52.13 23.98 29.34
C VAL A 941 51.91 23.34 27.96
N ARG A 942 50.89 22.48 27.81
CA ARG A 942 50.62 21.76 26.56
C ARG A 942 49.84 22.57 25.54
N TYR A 943 48.88 23.37 25.98
CA TYR A 943 48.01 24.12 25.07
C TYR A 943 48.55 25.51 24.74
N PHE A 944 49.30 26.16 25.62
CA PHE A 944 49.85 27.49 25.37
C PHE A 944 50.59 27.60 24.02
N PRO A 945 51.54 26.69 23.67
CA PRO A 945 52.23 26.75 22.38
C PRO A 945 51.31 26.57 21.16
N ARG A 946 50.14 25.94 21.32
CA ARG A 946 49.16 25.64 20.25
C ARG A 946 48.06 26.70 20.11
N LEU A 947 47.82 27.44 21.19
CA LEU A 947 46.90 28.57 21.23
C LEU A 947 47.59 29.87 20.82
N VAL A 948 48.90 29.96 21.04
CA VAL A 948 49.71 31.16 20.76
C VAL A 948 50.62 31.00 19.53
N GLY A 949 51.09 29.78 19.23
CA GLY A 949 51.98 29.53 18.10
C GLY A 949 51.26 29.42 16.74
N LYS A 950 51.73 30.23 15.76
CA LYS A 950 51.26 30.41 14.36
C LYS A 950 50.17 31.46 14.16
N VAL A 951 50.57 32.73 14.14
CA VAL A 951 49.88 33.76 13.34
C VAL A 951 50.43 33.67 11.92
N SER A 952 49.84 32.81 11.08
CA SER A 952 50.02 32.87 9.63
C SER A 952 49.08 33.94 9.08
N VAL A 953 49.64 34.98 8.46
CA VAL A 953 48.94 36.14 7.87
C VAL A 953 48.18 35.77 6.58
N THR A 954 47.63 34.56 6.47
CA THR A 954 46.93 34.09 5.26
C THR A 954 45.71 33.27 5.62
N SER A 955 44.63 33.96 6.00
CA SER A 955 43.26 33.48 5.79
C SER A 955 42.30 34.67 5.83
N GLN A 956 42.17 35.37 4.70
CA GLN A 956 40.97 36.13 4.36
C GLN A 956 39.82 35.13 4.18
N GLU A 957 39.17 34.70 5.26
CA GLU A 957 37.86 34.05 5.21
C GLU A 957 37.36 33.86 6.64
N CYS A 958 36.70 34.89 7.18
CA CYS A 958 35.62 34.83 8.18
C CYS A 958 35.19 36.26 8.50
N LYS A 959 34.23 36.78 7.75
CA LYS A 959 33.50 38.02 8.07
C LYS A 959 32.21 37.65 8.79
N SER A 960 32.31 37.25 10.06
CA SER A 960 31.24 37.33 11.05
C SER A 960 31.76 36.75 12.36
N GLU A 961 31.57 37.47 13.46
CA GLU A 961 32.14 37.24 14.80
C GLU A 961 33.59 37.76 14.96
N ALA A 962 33.79 38.55 16.02
CA ALA A 962 35.02 39.30 16.30
C ALA A 962 36.28 38.42 16.19
N PRO A 963 37.44 38.99 15.78
CA PRO A 963 38.68 38.25 15.75
C PRO A 963 38.96 37.76 17.16
N LEU A 964 38.85 36.45 17.38
CA LEU A 964 39.28 35.81 18.61
C LEU A 964 40.80 35.98 18.70
N GLY A 965 41.24 37.12 19.25
CA GLY A 965 42.55 37.22 19.89
C GLY A 965 42.70 36.03 20.84
N HIS A 966 43.94 35.59 21.08
CA HIS A 966 44.26 34.36 21.81
C HIS A 966 43.25 34.08 22.92
N SER A 967 42.50 32.98 22.85
CA SER A 967 41.37 32.76 23.77
C SER A 967 41.75 32.76 25.25
N LEU A 968 43.03 32.50 25.56
CA LEU A 968 43.65 32.68 26.87
C LEU A 968 43.50 34.08 27.47
N LEU A 969 43.33 35.12 26.66
CA LEU A 969 43.07 36.49 27.11
C LEU A 969 41.79 36.60 27.95
N LEU A 970 40.84 35.68 27.76
CA LEU A 970 39.61 35.60 28.56
C LEU A 970 39.85 35.06 29.98
N CYS A 971 41.03 34.51 30.28
CA CYS A 971 41.41 34.13 31.64
C CYS A 971 41.76 35.35 32.52
N PHE A 972 42.00 36.51 31.90
CA PHE A 972 42.50 37.71 32.55
C PHE A 972 41.38 38.74 32.69
N ASP A 973 40.61 38.65 33.77
CA ASP A 973 39.50 39.56 34.08
C ASP A 973 39.65 40.11 35.50
N ASP A 974 39.24 41.36 35.70
CA ASP A 974 39.38 42.08 36.97
C ASP A 974 38.59 41.42 38.10
N SER A 975 37.56 40.62 37.76
CA SER A 975 36.72 39.89 38.72
C SER A 975 37.31 38.57 39.21
N ASP A 976 38.27 37.97 38.49
CA ASP A 976 38.83 36.66 38.82
C ASP A 976 40.37 36.74 38.93
N LYS A 977 40.82 37.49 39.95
CA LYS A 977 42.23 37.71 40.25
C LYS A 977 43.01 36.39 40.40
N ASP A 978 42.48 35.43 41.15
CA ASP A 978 43.16 34.14 41.40
C ASP A 978 43.46 33.34 40.11
N VAL A 979 42.56 33.42 39.12
CA VAL A 979 42.72 32.74 37.82
C VAL A 979 43.81 33.44 37.01
N SER A 980 43.76 34.76 36.98
CA SER A 980 44.72 35.62 36.28
C SER A 980 46.13 35.39 36.82
N GLU A 981 46.27 35.40 38.14
CA GLU A 981 47.53 35.17 38.86
C GLU A 981 48.10 33.77 38.58
N CYS A 982 47.28 32.73 38.77
CA CYS A 982 47.71 31.34 38.56
C CYS A 982 48.19 31.08 37.12
N VAL A 983 47.44 31.58 36.13
CA VAL A 983 47.79 31.38 34.71
C VAL A 983 49.04 32.17 34.34
N LEU A 984 49.15 33.45 34.77
CA LEU A 984 50.32 34.27 34.47
C LEU A 984 51.59 33.72 35.11
N GLU A 985 51.50 33.26 36.35
CA GLU A 985 52.60 32.66 37.06
C GLU A 985 53.11 31.42 36.32
N ILE A 986 52.22 30.51 35.89
CA ILE A 986 52.59 29.30 35.15
C ILE A 986 53.24 29.63 33.81
N ILE A 987 52.67 30.57 33.05
CA ILE A 987 53.22 31.01 31.76
C ILE A 987 54.61 31.60 31.97
N SER A 988 54.76 32.50 32.95
CA SER A 988 56.01 33.18 33.24
C SER A 988 57.08 32.21 33.73
N GLN A 989 56.74 31.28 34.64
CA GLN A 989 57.67 30.29 35.16
C GLN A 989 58.08 29.21 34.16
N THR A 990 57.25 28.95 33.15
CA THR A 990 57.51 27.87 32.19
C THR A 990 58.24 28.39 30.96
N PHE A 991 57.73 29.45 30.33
CA PHE A 991 58.14 29.85 28.97
C PHE A 991 59.00 31.11 28.91
N LEU A 992 59.01 31.96 29.95
CA LEU A 992 59.93 33.11 30.03
C LEU A 992 61.29 32.68 30.61
N LYS A 993 62.01 31.85 29.85
CA LYS A 993 63.37 31.41 30.17
C LYS A 993 64.32 31.63 29.01
N VAL A 994 65.58 31.90 29.34
CA VAL A 994 66.65 32.01 28.36
C VAL A 994 66.84 30.64 27.69
N GLY A 995 66.77 30.61 26.35
CA GLY A 995 66.88 29.38 25.55
C GLY A 995 65.56 28.65 25.26
N ASP A 996 64.41 29.10 25.78
CA ASP A 996 63.11 28.47 25.48
C ASP A 996 62.62 28.89 24.07
N PRO A 997 62.26 27.93 23.19
CA PRO A 997 61.77 28.24 21.84
C PRO A 997 60.45 29.03 21.82
N GLN A 998 59.64 28.98 22.88
CA GLN A 998 58.37 29.72 23.00
C GLN A 998 58.53 31.09 23.66
N CYS A 999 59.74 31.49 24.05
CA CYS A 999 60.00 32.75 24.74
C CYS A 999 59.51 33.98 23.93
N VAL A 1000 59.81 34.01 22.62
CA VAL A 1000 59.36 35.10 21.72
C VAL A 1000 57.83 35.19 21.64
N ASN A 1001 57.16 34.05 21.41
CA ASN A 1001 55.70 33.96 21.34
C ASN A 1001 55.06 34.37 22.67
N THR A 1002 55.69 34.03 23.79
CA THR A 1002 55.23 34.41 25.13
C THR A 1002 55.31 35.91 25.35
N LEU A 1003 56.42 36.56 24.95
CA LEU A 1003 56.58 38.00 25.03
C LEU A 1003 55.58 38.76 24.14
N MET A 1004 55.30 38.23 22.94
CA MET A 1004 54.24 38.75 22.06
C MET A 1004 52.86 38.63 22.70
N PHE A 1005 52.52 37.46 23.24
CA PHE A 1005 51.25 37.24 23.93
C PHE A 1005 51.05 38.17 25.13
N LEU A 1006 52.11 38.39 25.93
CA LEU A 1006 52.05 39.30 27.08
C LEU A 1006 51.85 40.75 26.65
N LEU A 1007 52.46 41.17 25.54
CA LEU A 1007 52.21 42.49 24.97
C LEU A 1007 50.75 42.63 24.52
N GLU A 1008 50.24 41.65 23.77
CA GLU A 1008 48.84 41.63 23.35
C GLU A 1008 47.88 41.60 24.54
N LEU A 1009 48.20 40.89 25.62
CA LEU A 1009 47.40 40.87 26.85
C LEU A 1009 47.27 42.28 27.45
N LEU A 1010 48.38 42.99 27.60
CA LEU A 1010 48.37 44.34 28.15
C LEU A 1010 47.62 45.32 27.23
N GLN A 1011 47.81 45.22 25.92
CA GLN A 1011 47.11 46.04 24.93
C GLN A 1011 45.60 45.75 24.90
N ALA A 1012 45.20 44.49 24.84
CA ALA A 1012 43.78 44.08 24.82
C ALA A 1012 43.02 44.48 26.09
N LYS A 1013 43.74 44.64 27.21
CA LYS A 1013 43.17 45.08 28.49
C LYS A 1013 43.43 46.56 28.78
N ASN A 1014 43.82 47.34 27.76
CA ASN A 1014 44.09 48.78 27.85
C ASN A 1014 45.02 49.17 29.01
N PHE A 1015 46.03 48.34 29.28
CA PHE A 1015 46.95 48.49 30.40
C PHE A 1015 46.23 48.72 31.74
N ASN A 1016 45.21 47.91 32.05
CA ASN A 1016 44.52 47.98 33.34
C ASN A 1016 45.52 47.92 34.52
N LYS A 1017 45.39 48.84 35.48
CA LYS A 1017 46.31 48.99 36.62
C LYS A 1017 46.57 47.67 37.37
N LYS A 1018 45.52 46.88 37.64
CA LYS A 1018 45.63 45.61 38.38
C LYS A 1018 46.38 44.53 37.59
N ILE A 1019 46.15 44.48 36.26
CA ILE A 1019 46.82 43.54 35.38
C ILE A 1019 48.30 43.90 35.20
N VAL A 1020 48.60 45.20 35.11
CA VAL A 1020 49.99 45.71 35.05
C VAL A 1020 50.74 45.40 36.35
N GLU A 1021 50.10 45.59 37.52
CA GLU A 1021 50.67 45.23 38.82
C GLU A 1021 51.02 43.74 38.89
N MET A 1022 50.06 42.87 38.56
CA MET A 1022 50.25 41.42 38.50
C MET A 1022 51.35 41.01 37.51
N PHE A 1023 51.45 41.68 36.37
CA PHE A 1023 52.52 41.46 35.40
C PHE A 1023 53.90 41.82 35.97
N ILE A 1024 54.00 42.95 36.67
CA ILE A 1024 55.25 43.38 37.31
C ILE A 1024 55.70 42.33 38.33
N ASP A 1025 54.79 41.88 39.17
CA ASP A 1025 55.11 40.95 40.25
C ASP A 1025 55.52 39.55 39.74
N MET A 1026 54.92 39.08 38.63
CA MET A 1026 55.08 37.68 38.19
C MET A 1026 56.03 37.48 37.00
N SER A 1027 56.12 38.46 36.09
CA SER A 1027 56.79 38.32 34.80
C SER A 1027 58.03 39.20 34.65
N LEU A 1028 58.05 40.40 35.24
CA LEU A 1028 59.07 41.42 34.95
C LEU A 1028 60.51 40.96 35.24
N ALA A 1029 60.76 40.32 36.38
CA ALA A 1029 62.09 39.82 36.73
C ALA A 1029 62.69 38.94 35.62
N ARG A 1030 61.89 38.02 35.08
CA ARG A 1030 62.31 37.09 34.02
C ARG A 1030 62.52 37.78 32.68
N ILE A 1031 61.70 38.79 32.36
CA ILE A 1031 61.85 39.59 31.14
C ILE A 1031 63.14 40.40 31.17
N LEU A 1032 63.45 41.00 32.32
CA LEU A 1032 64.71 41.71 32.54
C LEU A 1032 65.91 40.76 32.49
N GLU A 1033 65.81 39.56 33.06
CA GLU A 1033 66.81 38.49 32.92
C GLU A 1033 67.05 38.13 31.45
N ILE A 1034 65.99 37.98 30.63
CA ILE A 1034 66.11 37.74 29.19
C ILE A 1034 66.87 38.88 28.51
N ILE A 1035 66.62 40.15 28.86
CA ILE A 1035 67.32 41.30 28.24
C ILE A 1035 68.83 41.31 28.57
N ILE A 1036 69.18 40.87 29.80
CA ILE A 1036 70.55 40.90 30.32
C ILE A 1036 71.37 39.68 29.88
N LEU A 1037 70.76 38.49 29.88
CA LEU A 1037 71.42 37.20 29.68
C LEU A 1037 71.35 36.68 28.23
N SER A 1038 70.69 37.39 27.31
CA SER A 1038 70.57 36.96 25.91
C SER A 1038 71.86 37.15 25.10
N ASP A 1039 72.34 36.05 24.52
CA ASP A 1039 73.44 36.00 23.54
C ASP A 1039 72.94 36.20 22.08
N SER A 1040 73.86 36.13 21.10
CA SER A 1040 73.58 36.39 19.67
C SER A 1040 72.52 35.48 19.04
N SER A 1041 72.26 34.30 19.60
CA SER A 1041 71.21 33.36 19.15
C SER A 1041 69.78 33.75 19.58
N MET A 1042 69.62 34.70 20.52
CA MET A 1042 68.33 35.09 21.12
C MET A 1042 67.93 36.55 20.79
N LEU A 1043 68.47 37.11 19.70
CA LEU A 1043 68.25 38.52 19.32
C LEU A 1043 66.76 38.88 19.14
N SER A 1044 65.93 37.97 18.63
CA SER A 1044 64.49 38.19 18.47
C SER A 1044 63.76 38.31 19.81
N ALA A 1045 64.03 37.39 20.76
CA ALA A 1045 63.48 37.43 22.11
C ALA A 1045 63.93 38.69 22.85
N ARG A 1046 65.21 39.05 22.74
CA ARG A 1046 65.75 40.27 23.36
C ARG A 1046 65.10 41.54 22.81
N ARG A 1047 64.91 41.65 21.48
CA ARG A 1047 64.22 42.79 20.86
C ARG A 1047 62.77 42.88 21.35
N GLN A 1048 62.06 41.76 21.38
CA GLN A 1048 60.67 41.74 21.82
C GLN A 1048 60.51 42.07 23.32
N ALA A 1049 61.42 41.57 24.16
CA ALA A 1049 61.44 41.90 25.59
C ALA A 1049 61.69 43.39 25.84
N VAL A 1050 62.60 44.01 25.10
CA VAL A 1050 62.84 45.47 25.16
C VAL A 1050 61.63 46.25 24.66
N HIS A 1051 60.97 45.80 23.60
CA HIS A 1051 59.74 46.43 23.10
C HIS A 1051 58.63 46.38 24.15
N LEU A 1052 58.35 45.21 24.73
CA LEU A 1052 57.38 45.04 25.81
C LEU A 1052 57.72 45.94 27.01
N LEU A 1053 58.99 46.00 27.41
CA LEU A 1053 59.44 46.87 28.49
C LEU A 1053 59.12 48.36 28.21
N ASN A 1054 59.41 48.84 26.99
CA ASN A 1054 59.16 50.23 26.60
C ASN A 1054 57.66 50.56 26.61
N GLU A 1055 56.82 49.68 26.07
CA GLU A 1055 55.36 49.86 26.02
C GLU A 1055 54.75 50.01 27.43
N ILE A 1056 55.25 49.27 28.42
CA ILE A 1056 54.75 49.36 29.80
C ILE A 1056 55.21 50.67 30.47
N LEU A 1057 56.47 51.08 30.22
CA LEU A 1057 57.02 52.32 30.73
C LEU A 1057 56.28 53.56 30.16
N LEU A 1058 55.86 53.50 28.90
CA LEU A 1058 55.17 54.60 28.22
C LEU A 1058 53.69 54.76 28.63
N ASN A 1059 52.97 53.66 28.90
CA ASN A 1059 51.50 53.72 28.99
C ASN A 1059 50.90 53.92 30.39
N LYS A 1060 51.51 53.42 31.48
CA LYS A 1060 50.87 53.44 32.82
C LYS A 1060 51.78 53.54 34.05
N ILE A 1061 53.05 53.15 33.94
CA ILE A 1061 53.97 53.17 35.09
C ILE A 1061 54.22 54.59 35.57
N ASN A 1062 54.35 55.56 34.66
CA ASN A 1062 54.63 56.96 35.01
C ASN A 1062 53.49 57.61 35.81
N ASP A 1063 52.24 57.16 35.62
CA ASP A 1063 51.04 57.77 36.23
C ASP A 1063 50.72 57.25 37.65
N SER A 1064 51.34 56.15 38.11
CA SER A 1064 50.98 55.50 39.38
C SER A 1064 52.20 55.23 40.27
N PRO A 1065 52.36 55.93 41.41
CA PRO A 1065 53.55 55.82 42.27
C PRO A 1065 53.73 54.40 42.85
N CYS A 1066 52.66 53.67 43.15
CA CYS A 1066 52.73 52.30 43.64
C CYS A 1066 53.28 51.30 42.60
N LEU A 1067 52.96 51.49 41.31
CA LEU A 1067 53.49 50.66 40.23
C LEU A 1067 54.98 50.95 40.00
N ARG A 1068 55.39 52.22 40.12
CA ARG A 1068 56.81 52.60 40.07
C ARG A 1068 57.60 51.93 41.18
N GLN A 1069 57.06 51.91 42.40
CA GLN A 1069 57.71 51.26 43.54
C GLN A 1069 57.82 49.74 43.36
N SER A 1070 56.74 49.04 42.94
CA SER A 1070 56.81 47.59 42.68
C SER A 1070 57.82 47.28 41.57
N PHE A 1071 57.76 48.01 40.44
CA PHE A 1071 58.71 47.83 39.35
C PHE A 1071 60.16 48.05 39.81
N TRP A 1072 60.42 49.14 40.55
CA TRP A 1072 61.76 49.44 41.06
C TRP A 1072 62.26 48.34 41.99
N SER A 1073 61.40 47.80 42.86
CA SER A 1073 61.78 46.70 43.76
C SER A 1073 62.23 45.45 43.00
N VAL A 1074 61.52 45.08 41.93
CA VAL A 1074 61.86 43.95 41.08
C VAL A 1074 63.15 44.21 40.28
N LEU A 1075 63.29 45.41 39.72
CA LEU A 1075 64.50 45.82 39.00
C LEU A 1075 65.72 45.82 39.92
N TRP A 1076 65.59 46.34 41.15
CA TRP A 1076 66.66 46.42 42.14
C TRP A 1076 67.14 45.04 42.59
N ALA A 1077 66.22 44.14 42.93
CA ALA A 1077 66.55 42.76 43.30
C ALA A 1077 67.36 42.04 42.18
N LEU A 1078 67.05 42.36 40.92
CA LEU A 1078 67.76 41.80 39.77
C LEU A 1078 69.14 42.43 39.55
N ILE A 1079 69.28 43.73 39.80
CA ILE A 1079 70.58 44.43 39.81
C ILE A 1079 71.47 43.77 40.87
N GLU A 1080 71.01 43.64 42.12
CA GLU A 1080 71.77 42.97 43.18
C GLU A 1080 72.22 41.56 42.78
N ARG A 1081 71.34 40.79 42.12
CA ARG A 1081 71.62 39.40 41.73
C ARG A 1081 72.65 39.24 40.59
N HIS A 1082 72.65 40.14 39.59
CA HIS A 1082 73.41 39.93 38.34
C HIS A 1082 74.52 40.95 38.07
N MET A 1083 74.65 42.02 38.87
CA MET A 1083 75.63 43.10 38.64
C MET A 1083 77.08 42.63 38.54
N VAL A 1084 77.46 41.64 39.37
CA VAL A 1084 78.83 41.14 39.46
C VAL A 1084 79.28 40.43 38.17
N LEU A 1085 78.36 39.81 37.42
CA LEU A 1085 78.66 39.02 36.21
C LEU A 1085 78.26 39.73 34.91
N HIS A 1086 77.23 40.59 34.93
CA HIS A 1086 76.66 41.20 33.72
C HIS A 1086 76.57 42.74 33.78
N SER A 1087 77.50 43.39 34.48
CA SER A 1087 77.53 44.87 34.66
C SER A 1087 77.31 45.68 33.38
N VAL A 1088 77.95 45.34 32.25
CA VAL A 1088 77.79 46.07 30.98
C VAL A 1088 76.34 46.04 30.47
N ASN A 1089 75.71 44.86 30.52
CA ASN A 1089 74.34 44.68 30.05
C ASN A 1089 73.33 45.36 30.97
N ILE A 1090 73.58 45.36 32.28
CA ILE A 1090 72.73 46.05 33.27
C ILE A 1090 72.83 47.57 33.10
N MET A 1091 74.03 48.13 32.95
CA MET A 1091 74.19 49.58 32.72
C MET A 1091 73.59 50.01 31.37
N SER A 1092 73.66 49.15 30.35
CA SER A 1092 72.98 49.36 29.06
C SER A 1092 71.45 49.37 29.21
N LEU A 1093 70.90 48.44 30.01
CA LEU A 1093 69.46 48.38 30.31
C LEU A 1093 69.00 49.62 31.08
N LEU A 1094 69.71 50.02 32.14
CA LEU A 1094 69.41 51.23 32.92
C LEU A 1094 69.48 52.50 32.06
N SER A 1095 70.47 52.59 31.17
CA SER A 1095 70.57 53.70 30.20
C SER A 1095 69.39 53.73 29.23
N LYS A 1096 68.83 52.57 28.83
CA LYS A 1096 67.64 52.49 27.98
C LYS A 1096 66.37 52.87 28.73
N ILE A 1097 66.17 52.35 29.95
CA ILE A 1097 65.04 52.73 30.80
C ILE A 1097 65.07 54.23 31.07
N CYS A 1098 66.24 54.80 31.39
CA CYS A 1098 66.43 56.23 31.61
C CYS A 1098 66.00 57.11 30.42
N LYS A 1099 66.13 56.62 29.18
CA LYS A 1099 65.71 57.35 27.97
C LYS A 1099 64.19 57.34 27.77
N VAL A 1100 63.50 56.31 28.26
CA VAL A 1100 62.05 56.11 28.05
C VAL A 1100 61.24 56.62 29.24
N SER A 1101 61.74 56.43 30.47
CA SER A 1101 61.18 56.97 31.71
C SER A 1101 62.33 57.46 32.63
N PRO A 1102 62.75 58.74 32.51
CA PRO A 1102 63.77 59.33 33.36
C PRO A 1102 63.39 59.29 34.85
N ILE A 1103 62.12 59.54 35.18
CA ILE A 1103 61.56 59.57 36.53
C ILE A 1103 61.83 58.26 37.30
N MET A 1104 61.70 57.10 36.65
CA MET A 1104 61.94 55.81 37.28
C MET A 1104 63.39 55.62 37.77
N ILE A 1105 64.38 56.17 37.04
CA ILE A 1105 65.80 56.03 37.37
C ILE A 1105 66.23 57.08 38.40
N ILE A 1106 65.61 58.27 38.41
CA ILE A 1106 65.90 59.34 39.38
C ILE A 1106 65.66 58.84 40.82
N ASP A 1107 64.52 58.19 41.06
CA ASP A 1107 64.14 57.69 42.39
C ASP A 1107 65.11 56.61 42.92
N GLY A 1108 65.73 55.86 42.01
CA GLY A 1108 66.61 54.74 42.31
C GLY A 1108 68.12 55.02 42.26
N LEU A 1109 68.52 56.15 41.69
CA LEU A 1109 69.92 56.55 41.50
C LEU A 1109 70.76 56.60 42.79
N PRO A 1110 70.23 57.04 43.96
CA PRO A 1110 70.97 57.00 45.22
C PRO A 1110 71.38 55.57 45.62
N GLN A 1111 70.47 54.61 45.47
CA GLN A 1111 70.74 53.20 45.78
C GLN A 1111 71.83 52.61 44.87
N ILE A 1112 71.80 52.93 43.57
CA ILE A 1112 72.86 52.52 42.62
C ILE A 1112 74.22 53.13 43.01
N LYS A 1113 74.26 54.40 43.43
CA LYS A 1113 75.48 55.08 43.88
C LYS A 1113 76.05 54.49 45.17
N ASP A 1114 75.20 54.06 46.09
CA ASP A 1114 75.63 53.39 47.32
C ASP A 1114 76.14 51.98 47.06
N MET A 1115 75.57 51.25 46.09
CA MET A 1115 76.11 49.95 45.65
C MET A 1115 77.54 50.06 45.11
N ILE A 1116 77.91 51.16 44.42
CA ILE A 1116 79.31 51.40 43.98
C ILE A 1116 80.30 51.43 45.14
N LYS A 1117 79.84 51.74 46.37
CA LYS A 1117 80.68 51.76 47.58
C LYS A 1117 80.84 50.39 48.23
N SER A 1118 80.15 49.34 47.74
CA SER A 1118 80.23 48.01 48.33
C SER A 1118 81.58 47.31 48.04
N PRO A 1119 82.19 46.63 49.02
CA PRO A 1119 83.52 46.04 48.87
C PRO A 1119 83.58 44.88 47.85
N GLU A 1120 82.47 44.17 47.64
CA GLU A 1120 82.38 43.03 46.71
C GLU A 1120 82.57 43.44 45.23
N LEU A 1121 82.15 44.65 44.85
CA LEU A 1121 82.32 45.17 43.49
C LEU A 1121 83.75 45.63 43.18
N PHE A 1122 84.50 46.06 44.20
CA PHE A 1122 85.88 46.52 44.04
C PHE A 1122 86.91 45.40 43.88
N HIS A 1123 86.61 44.17 44.35
CA HIS A 1123 87.48 43.00 44.13
C HIS A 1123 87.56 42.54 42.66
N ARG A 1124 86.65 43.01 41.79
CA ARG A 1124 86.69 42.76 40.34
C ARG A 1124 86.78 44.10 39.58
N SER A 1125 88.00 44.61 39.39
CA SER A 1125 88.29 45.96 38.87
C SER A 1125 87.56 46.34 37.56
N ASN A 1126 87.30 45.38 36.67
CA ASN A 1126 86.57 45.62 35.41
C ASN A 1126 85.07 45.89 35.61
N VAL A 1127 84.45 45.28 36.62
CA VAL A 1127 83.02 45.47 36.93
C VAL A 1127 82.78 46.88 37.49
N ALA A 1128 83.62 47.30 38.46
CA ALA A 1128 83.55 48.64 39.04
C ALA A 1128 83.74 49.76 38.00
N LYS A 1129 84.63 49.57 37.01
CA LYS A 1129 84.81 50.49 35.88
C LYS A 1129 83.55 50.61 35.01
N ASN A 1130 82.96 49.49 34.64
CA ASN A 1130 81.76 49.46 33.80
C ASN A 1130 80.56 50.12 34.48
N VAL A 1131 80.39 49.92 35.80
CA VAL A 1131 79.30 50.54 36.57
C VAL A 1131 79.52 52.04 36.72
N ARG A 1132 80.74 52.51 37.04
CA ARG A 1132 81.04 53.96 37.13
C ARG A 1132 80.78 54.68 35.80
N PHE A 1133 81.31 54.14 34.70
CA PHE A 1133 81.10 54.70 33.36
C PHE A 1133 79.61 54.71 32.97
N GLY A 1134 78.89 53.64 33.31
CA GLY A 1134 77.45 53.56 33.09
C GLY A 1134 76.66 54.60 33.90
N VAL A 1135 77.04 54.87 35.15
CA VAL A 1135 76.36 55.87 36.01
C VAL A 1135 76.61 57.28 35.49
N GLU A 1136 77.84 57.61 35.10
CA GLU A 1136 78.16 58.90 34.45
C GLU A 1136 77.33 59.11 33.17
N ASN A 1137 77.14 58.05 32.38
CA ASN A 1137 76.31 58.09 31.18
C ASN A 1137 74.81 58.29 31.51
N ILE A 1138 74.29 57.64 32.57
CA ILE A 1138 72.91 57.83 33.04
C ILE A 1138 72.71 59.27 33.54
N GLU A 1139 73.64 59.83 34.32
CA GLU A 1139 73.58 61.22 34.80
C GLU A 1139 73.55 62.22 33.63
N LYS A 1140 74.32 61.95 32.57
CA LYS A 1140 74.30 62.73 31.33
C LYS A 1140 72.96 62.62 30.58
N LEU A 1141 72.32 61.45 30.58
CA LEU A 1141 70.99 61.28 29.98
C LEU A 1141 69.88 61.96 30.80
N LEU A 1142 70.01 61.99 32.12
CA LEU A 1142 69.09 62.68 33.03
C LEU A 1142 69.20 64.22 32.92
N SER A 1143 70.40 64.75 32.68
CA SER A 1143 70.58 66.19 32.45
C SER A 1143 70.00 66.64 31.10
N LEU A 1144 70.11 65.80 30.06
CA LEU A 1144 69.52 66.05 28.74
C LEU A 1144 67.98 65.96 28.73
N SER A 1145 67.38 65.05 29.50
CA SER A 1145 65.92 64.92 29.59
C SER A 1145 65.27 66.08 30.36
N LYS A 1146 65.90 66.60 31.42
CA LYS A 1146 65.46 67.82 32.12
C LYS A 1146 65.43 69.07 31.23
N GLN A 1147 66.22 69.12 30.16
CA GLN A 1147 66.20 70.22 29.18
C GLN A 1147 65.03 70.11 28.19
N ASN A 1148 64.53 68.90 27.90
CA ASN A 1148 63.42 68.66 26.97
C ASN A 1148 62.02 68.75 27.63
N GLU A 1149 61.89 68.61 28.95
CA GLU A 1149 60.59 68.82 29.66
C GLU A 1149 60.27 70.30 29.92
N GLN A 1150 61.22 71.21 29.68
CA GLN A 1150 61.03 72.67 29.80
C GLN A 1150 60.69 73.35 28.45
N SER A 1151 60.48 72.57 27.38
CA SER A 1151 59.94 72.99 26.08
C SER A 1151 58.63 72.29 25.80
#